data_AF-A0A7W3WSN7-F1
#
_entry.id   AF-A0A7W3WSN7-F1
#
_cell.length_a   1.000
_cell.length_b   1.000
_cell.length_c   1.000
_cell.angle_alpha   90.00
_cell.angle_beta   90.00
_cell.angle_gamma   90.00
#
_symmetry.space_group_name_H-M   'P 1'
#
loop_
_entity.id
_entity.type
_entity.pdbx_description
1 polymer ?
#
loop_
_entity_poly.entity_id
_entity_poly.type
_entity_poly.pdbx_seq_one_letter_code
_entity_poly.pdbx_strand_id
1 'polypeptide(L)'
;SQFVGMGRELFERERVFREVFEECAGVVGADLGEDLGGLLYGDSGELAVSRLAGTRLQQPALFAVQYAMAEQWRVWGVEPCVMLGHSLGEYVAAAVAGVWSLPDAVRLVCARGDLMQRQSPGAMLAVSLGEDEAREVAEAAGCVTAAVNSPAQSVLSGPVEAVERAERIVAERRIRHRRLATSHAFHSPMMEPMLKEFQSLVSRVETRAPKIPFISNVTGEWITPEQATSPSYWAEHVRSTVQFSTGVDRLLDDEPGALLLEVGPGTTASVLLADHAQAQDRVLISSMRHVRDTRGDVQVTREALAELWVNGVSVNWPALHEHRAPRRVPLPTYPFDTKRHWIERKTSDAATHAARLFQPVFRHAPLPAADPGTHDEHWLVFADRLGIAERWTARLRGLGERVVTVEAGTSNERLGGDVYRVRPETPEDFDQLVRELQETHGSGGTWNVLYLWAVDTETDVDRVGVVALEAPVHFARALGLHRGSAPTRLVVVTQGLARVEGTEPHSPRRALALGPVKTLPLENPTLSASVIDIEDAVADFEPVMAEMRASLPRSFVALRGATRFVEDVETLTAAGPDAGGGSRCLRPGGVYVITGGLGGVGRAVAAWMARKYQARLVLVGRTPLPERKDWAALESELGTDAETRERIGAVRELEALGAQVLVEACDVTDRAALAEVVVRAGRRFGAVQGVVHAAGLAGGGLAQFRDAEAMREVLAPKVDGTLALASVFGGRQLDFFAVFSSTAALLGNLGQVDYCAANAFLDAWADSPDAPANVVAVAWDVWRDVGMAAAERLPSVLRKAHAGREPSGILATDAVSVLERALFAGERRVIVSTESLPDRLERGARRHQRQTEEPGDGGKRSQAEMESVLTAIWKDLFGRSHIERDANFFELGGDSLLFVEAGWQIKKQLRVSLTVADLFKFPTIALLTEHLAPASSAQEAATSPTENRRTADAQDHETALVPLKAGDGHGTPLFLVHPAGGSVFFYRELADLLPADASVYGFQARGIESDAAPRRSVEEMASRYLEELRAAHPRGPYALGGASFGGFVALEMAQRLRAAGETVELLVVFDSPGPGQVPPELDDVDITEFSSIPGDSSFTRQLAEVYRANMEALRAYRPRPYPDPIVYFLAEERREGIDPLRPDRAWEPLAPVGLTVHRVPGNHVTMLAAQNVPAISRVVSAHLALADAKKQQGRGHSRIRSE
;
A
#
# COMPACT_ATOMS: atom_id res chain seq x y z
N SER A 1 -15.42 -1.66 -19.02
CA SER A 1 -16.58 -1.72 -18.10
C SER A 1 -17.53 -2.86 -18.44
N GLN A 2 -17.57 -3.33 -19.69
CA GLN A 2 -18.38 -4.48 -20.11
C GLN A 2 -17.63 -5.80 -19.85
N PHE A 3 -18.35 -6.85 -19.46
CA PHE A 3 -17.77 -8.16 -19.14
C PHE A 3 -18.82 -9.28 -19.26
N VAL A 4 -18.35 -10.51 -19.46
CA VAL A 4 -19.22 -11.70 -19.49
C VAL A 4 -19.81 -11.92 -18.10
N GLY A 5 -21.13 -12.14 -18.01
CA GLY A 5 -21.84 -12.29 -16.74
C GLY A 5 -22.29 -10.98 -16.08
N MET A 6 -22.21 -9.84 -16.77
CA MET A 6 -22.78 -8.58 -16.27
C MET A 6 -24.31 -8.68 -16.12
N GLY A 7 -24.85 -8.42 -14.93
CA GLY A 7 -26.30 -8.51 -14.67
C GLY A 7 -26.85 -9.93 -14.56
N ARG A 8 -26.00 -10.95 -14.40
CA ARG A 8 -26.41 -12.36 -14.35
C ARG A 8 -27.42 -12.64 -13.24
N GLU A 9 -27.20 -12.17 -12.02
CA GLU A 9 -28.16 -12.46 -10.94
C GLU A 9 -29.49 -11.73 -11.14
N LEU A 10 -29.47 -10.55 -11.77
CA LEU A 10 -30.68 -9.82 -12.14
C LEU A 10 -31.46 -10.61 -13.20
N PHE A 11 -30.78 -11.13 -14.21
CA PHE A 11 -31.37 -12.04 -15.20
C PHE A 11 -31.96 -13.29 -14.56
N GLU A 12 -31.31 -13.86 -13.56
CA GLU A 12 -31.81 -15.06 -12.88
C GLU A 12 -33.01 -14.77 -11.96
N ARG A 13 -33.03 -13.62 -11.28
CA ARG A 13 -33.93 -13.37 -10.14
C ARG A 13 -35.02 -12.33 -10.39
N GLU A 14 -34.79 -11.37 -11.26
CA GLU A 14 -35.72 -10.28 -11.54
C GLU A 14 -36.44 -10.54 -12.87
N ARG A 15 -37.78 -10.71 -12.82
CA ARG A 15 -38.57 -11.13 -13.98
C ARG A 15 -38.47 -10.13 -15.14
N VAL A 16 -38.64 -8.85 -14.85
CA VAL A 16 -38.68 -7.79 -15.86
C VAL A 16 -37.33 -7.65 -16.56
N PHE A 17 -36.24 -7.63 -15.79
CA PHE A 17 -34.89 -7.62 -16.37
C PHE A 17 -34.69 -8.78 -17.36
N ARG A 18 -35.08 -10.00 -16.98
CA ARG A 18 -34.97 -11.19 -17.83
C ARG A 18 -35.82 -11.08 -19.10
N GLU A 19 -37.10 -10.77 -18.98
CA GLU A 19 -38.04 -10.69 -20.11
C GLU A 19 -37.57 -9.66 -21.15
N VAL A 20 -37.16 -8.48 -20.68
CA VAL A 20 -36.65 -7.39 -21.54
C VAL A 20 -35.31 -7.77 -22.19
N PHE A 21 -34.41 -8.41 -21.44
CA PHE A 21 -33.15 -8.89 -21.98
C PHE A 21 -33.37 -9.98 -23.04
N GLU A 22 -34.28 -10.94 -22.80
CA GLU A 22 -34.62 -12.02 -23.75
C GLU A 22 -35.26 -11.46 -25.03
N GLU A 23 -36.11 -10.43 -24.92
CA GLU A 23 -36.65 -9.73 -26.09
C GLU A 23 -35.53 -9.11 -26.93
N CYS A 24 -34.58 -8.42 -26.29
CA CYS A 24 -33.40 -7.87 -26.98
C CYS A 24 -32.56 -8.99 -27.63
N ALA A 25 -32.27 -10.05 -26.89
CA ALA A 25 -31.49 -11.19 -27.36
C ALA A 25 -32.16 -11.90 -28.55
N GLY A 26 -33.49 -12.01 -28.57
CA GLY A 26 -34.25 -12.55 -29.70
C GLY A 26 -34.10 -11.75 -30.97
N VAL A 27 -34.10 -10.41 -30.88
CA VAL A 27 -33.85 -9.53 -32.04
C VAL A 27 -32.40 -9.65 -32.51
N VAL A 28 -31.43 -9.70 -31.60
CA VAL A 28 -30.02 -9.95 -31.94
C VAL A 28 -29.83 -11.29 -32.65
N GLY A 29 -30.51 -12.34 -32.18
CA GLY A 29 -30.50 -13.66 -32.81
C GLY A 29 -31.07 -13.65 -34.22
N ALA A 30 -32.16 -12.92 -34.46
CA ALA A 30 -32.77 -12.79 -35.78
C ALA A 30 -31.91 -11.99 -36.77
N ASP A 31 -31.29 -10.90 -36.32
CA ASP A 31 -30.59 -9.96 -37.20
C ASP A 31 -29.10 -10.31 -37.39
N LEU A 32 -28.40 -10.74 -36.33
CA LEU A 32 -26.98 -11.07 -36.37
C LEU A 32 -26.70 -12.58 -36.45
N GLY A 33 -27.70 -13.43 -36.18
CA GLY A 33 -27.53 -14.88 -36.09
C GLY A 33 -26.84 -15.34 -34.81
N GLU A 34 -26.90 -14.53 -33.75
CA GLU A 34 -26.05 -14.66 -32.56
C GLU A 34 -26.85 -14.84 -31.27
N ASP A 35 -26.44 -15.82 -30.46
CA ASP A 35 -27.04 -16.08 -29.14
C ASP A 35 -26.42 -15.19 -28.06
N LEU A 36 -27.05 -14.04 -27.81
CA LEU A 36 -26.60 -13.09 -26.81
C LEU A 36 -26.71 -13.62 -25.37
N GLY A 37 -27.73 -14.45 -25.09
CA GLY A 37 -27.93 -15.06 -23.77
C GLY A 37 -26.85 -16.09 -23.47
N GLY A 38 -26.55 -16.97 -24.42
CA GLY A 38 -25.42 -17.89 -24.33
C GLY A 38 -24.07 -17.18 -24.24
N LEU A 39 -23.89 -16.07 -24.96
CA LEU A 39 -22.67 -15.26 -24.90
C LEU A 39 -22.42 -14.64 -23.52
N LEU A 40 -23.46 -14.09 -22.87
CA LEU A 40 -23.33 -13.40 -21.59
C LEU A 40 -23.51 -14.29 -20.36
N TYR A 41 -24.37 -15.32 -20.43
CA TYR A 41 -24.79 -16.11 -19.27
C TYR A 41 -24.55 -17.63 -19.42
N GLY A 42 -23.98 -18.09 -20.54
CA GLY A 42 -23.59 -19.48 -20.76
C GLY A 42 -22.25 -19.87 -20.11
N ASP A 43 -21.73 -21.05 -20.44
CA ASP A 43 -20.42 -21.53 -19.96
C ASP A 43 -19.30 -20.63 -20.50
N SER A 44 -18.77 -19.80 -19.62
CA SER A 44 -17.88 -18.69 -19.94
C SER A 44 -16.42 -19.12 -20.10
N GLY A 45 -15.89 -19.07 -21.33
CA GLY A 45 -14.48 -19.24 -21.67
C GLY A 45 -13.91 -18.08 -22.51
N GLU A 46 -12.62 -18.13 -22.85
CA GLU A 46 -11.88 -17.07 -23.59
C GLU A 46 -12.56 -16.66 -24.91
N LEU A 47 -13.24 -17.59 -25.57
CA LEU A 47 -14.01 -17.34 -26.79
C LEU A 47 -15.18 -16.38 -26.54
N ALA A 48 -15.90 -16.48 -25.43
CA ALA A 48 -16.99 -15.57 -25.09
C ALA A 48 -16.47 -14.15 -24.81
N VAL A 49 -15.34 -14.04 -24.10
CA VAL A 49 -14.68 -12.75 -23.79
C VAL A 49 -14.17 -12.07 -25.06
N SER A 50 -13.48 -12.82 -25.93
CA SER A 50 -12.98 -12.31 -27.22
C SER A 50 -14.11 -11.87 -28.15
N ARG A 51 -15.21 -12.64 -28.20
CA ARG A 51 -16.40 -12.28 -28.99
C ARG A 51 -17.10 -11.03 -28.43
N LEU A 52 -17.21 -10.91 -27.11
CA LEU A 52 -17.77 -9.71 -26.45
C LEU A 52 -16.88 -8.48 -26.64
N ALA A 53 -15.55 -8.64 -26.79
CA ALA A 53 -14.63 -7.55 -27.08
C ALA A 53 -14.81 -6.97 -28.50
N GLY A 54 -15.44 -7.71 -29.42
CA GLY A 54 -15.78 -7.22 -30.75
C GLY A 54 -16.96 -6.26 -30.72
N THR A 55 -16.79 -5.07 -31.31
CA THR A 55 -17.79 -3.98 -31.38
C THR A 55 -19.15 -4.45 -31.86
N ARG A 56 -19.19 -5.40 -32.81
CA ARG A 56 -20.40 -6.02 -33.35
C ARG A 56 -21.31 -6.64 -32.28
N LEU A 57 -20.74 -7.29 -31.27
CA LEU A 57 -21.48 -7.94 -30.19
C LEU A 57 -21.47 -7.10 -28.90
N GLN A 58 -20.42 -6.31 -28.68
CA GLN A 58 -20.29 -5.44 -27.51
C GLN A 58 -21.43 -4.42 -27.40
N GLN A 59 -21.78 -3.76 -28.51
CA GLN A 59 -22.82 -2.73 -28.50
C GLN A 59 -24.21 -3.29 -28.19
N PRO A 60 -24.72 -4.32 -28.89
CA PRO A 60 -26.03 -4.88 -28.56
C PRO A 60 -26.06 -5.52 -27.17
N ALA A 61 -24.95 -6.12 -26.70
CA ALA A 61 -24.85 -6.64 -25.33
C ALA A 61 -25.02 -5.53 -24.28
N LEU A 62 -24.29 -4.42 -24.45
CA LEU A 62 -24.36 -3.29 -23.52
C LEU A 62 -25.72 -2.60 -23.56
N PHE A 63 -26.31 -2.43 -24.75
CA PHE A 63 -27.65 -1.87 -24.91
C PHE A 63 -28.70 -2.72 -24.20
N ALA A 64 -28.71 -4.04 -24.43
CA ALA A 64 -29.69 -4.95 -23.84
C ALA A 64 -29.66 -4.90 -22.31
N VAL A 65 -28.47 -4.88 -21.70
CA VAL A 65 -28.31 -4.81 -20.25
C VAL A 65 -28.73 -3.44 -19.68
N GLN A 66 -28.32 -2.33 -20.31
CA GLN A 66 -28.71 -1.00 -19.85
C GLN A 66 -30.22 -0.77 -19.97
N TYR A 67 -30.83 -1.19 -21.08
CA TYR A 67 -32.26 -1.04 -21.32
C TYR A 67 -33.08 -1.92 -20.36
N ALA A 68 -32.69 -3.19 -20.16
CA ALA A 68 -33.31 -4.09 -19.19
C ALA A 68 -33.22 -3.53 -17.75
N MET A 69 -32.09 -2.92 -17.39
CA MET A 69 -31.94 -2.27 -16.09
C MET A 69 -32.82 -1.03 -15.96
N ALA A 70 -32.91 -0.19 -16.99
CA ALA A 70 -33.78 0.99 -16.99
C ALA A 70 -35.25 0.59 -16.79
N GLU A 71 -35.74 -0.42 -17.50
CA GLU A 71 -37.11 -0.91 -17.35
C GLU A 71 -37.36 -1.56 -15.97
N GLN A 72 -36.36 -2.24 -15.41
CA GLN A 72 -36.44 -2.77 -14.04
C GLN A 72 -36.65 -1.65 -13.00
N TRP A 73 -35.93 -0.53 -13.13
CA TRP A 73 -36.10 0.64 -12.25
C TRP A 73 -37.48 1.26 -12.37
N ARG A 74 -37.99 1.42 -13.59
CA ARG A 74 -39.31 1.98 -13.86
C ARG A 74 -40.44 1.15 -13.24
N VAL A 75 -40.33 -0.18 -13.32
CA VAL A 75 -41.28 -1.08 -12.65
C VAL A 75 -41.24 -0.94 -11.13
N TRP A 76 -40.05 -0.70 -10.55
CA TRP A 76 -39.91 -0.35 -9.14
C TRP A 76 -40.33 1.08 -8.80
N GLY A 77 -40.88 1.84 -9.75
CA GLY A 77 -41.41 3.19 -9.54
C GLY A 77 -40.36 4.30 -9.66
N VAL A 78 -39.13 3.99 -10.05
CA VAL A 78 -38.05 4.95 -10.28
C VAL A 78 -38.08 5.35 -11.76
N GLU A 79 -38.75 6.46 -12.07
CA GLU A 79 -38.85 7.01 -13.42
C GLU A 79 -37.81 8.11 -13.65
N PRO A 80 -37.05 8.09 -14.76
CA PRO A 80 -36.13 9.18 -15.09
C PRO A 80 -36.92 10.43 -15.51
N CYS A 81 -36.57 11.58 -14.93
CA CYS A 81 -37.08 12.88 -15.38
C CYS A 81 -36.26 13.45 -16.54
N VAL A 82 -34.96 13.16 -16.56
CA VAL A 82 -34.01 13.52 -17.62
C VAL A 82 -32.98 12.41 -17.77
N MET A 83 -32.32 12.34 -18.93
CA MET A 83 -31.27 11.34 -19.19
C MET A 83 -30.06 11.93 -19.91
N LEU A 84 -28.88 11.41 -19.60
CA LEU A 84 -27.64 11.66 -20.34
C LEU A 84 -26.95 10.33 -20.54
N GLY A 85 -26.65 10.00 -21.79
CA GLY A 85 -25.94 8.77 -22.14
C GLY A 85 -24.58 9.09 -22.77
N HIS A 86 -23.56 8.27 -22.51
CA HIS A 86 -22.25 8.41 -23.16
C HIS A 86 -22.17 7.53 -24.40
N SER A 87 -22.01 8.13 -25.58
CA SER A 87 -21.95 7.46 -26.88
C SER A 87 -23.13 6.50 -27.09
N LEU A 88 -22.93 5.18 -26.91
CA LEU A 88 -24.00 4.20 -27.05
C LEU A 88 -25.14 4.45 -26.04
N GLY A 89 -24.83 5.01 -24.88
CA GLY A 89 -25.82 5.36 -23.87
C GLY A 89 -26.89 6.34 -24.40
N GLU A 90 -26.56 7.19 -25.39
CA GLU A 90 -27.57 8.08 -25.99
C GLU A 90 -28.62 7.30 -26.79
N TYR A 91 -28.26 6.18 -27.42
CA TYR A 91 -29.23 5.29 -28.07
C TYR A 91 -30.14 4.62 -27.05
N VAL A 92 -29.60 4.25 -25.88
CA VAL A 92 -30.40 3.72 -24.76
C VAL A 92 -31.36 4.79 -24.26
N ALA A 93 -30.88 6.02 -24.03
CA ALA A 93 -31.72 7.15 -23.62
C ALA A 93 -32.83 7.44 -24.64
N ALA A 94 -32.52 7.45 -25.93
CA ALA A 94 -33.51 7.63 -27.00
C ALA A 94 -34.56 6.50 -27.04
N ALA A 95 -34.14 5.25 -26.85
CA ALA A 95 -35.05 4.11 -26.78
C ALA A 95 -35.98 4.21 -25.55
N VAL A 96 -35.43 4.51 -24.37
CA VAL A 96 -36.21 4.69 -23.13
C VAL A 96 -37.17 5.88 -23.23
N ALA A 97 -36.75 6.96 -23.92
CA ALA A 97 -37.59 8.11 -24.24
C ALA A 97 -38.68 7.81 -25.29
N GLY A 98 -38.65 6.62 -25.92
CA GLY A 98 -39.64 6.18 -26.90
C GLY A 98 -39.43 6.74 -28.31
N VAL A 99 -38.22 7.16 -28.66
CA VAL A 99 -37.87 7.60 -30.03
C VAL A 99 -38.04 6.44 -31.02
N TRP A 100 -37.70 5.22 -30.60
CA TRP A 100 -37.87 3.99 -31.36
C TRP A 100 -38.65 2.94 -30.58
N SER A 101 -39.19 1.95 -31.27
CA SER A 101 -39.59 0.70 -30.63
C SER A 101 -38.35 -0.04 -30.11
N LEU A 102 -38.49 -0.88 -29.07
CA LEU A 102 -37.36 -1.67 -28.55
C LEU A 102 -36.74 -2.56 -29.65
N PRO A 103 -37.50 -3.30 -30.47
CA PRO A 103 -36.93 -4.07 -31.56
C PRO A 103 -36.12 -3.21 -32.52
N ASP A 104 -36.67 -2.07 -32.97
CA ASP A 104 -35.95 -1.23 -33.93
C ASP A 104 -34.69 -0.59 -33.32
N ALA A 105 -34.71 -0.20 -32.04
CA ALA A 105 -33.53 0.30 -31.35
C ALA A 105 -32.42 -0.77 -31.32
N VAL A 106 -32.76 -2.02 -31.00
CA VAL A 106 -31.81 -3.14 -31.01
C VAL A 106 -31.26 -3.36 -32.43
N ARG A 107 -32.12 -3.33 -33.47
CA ARG A 107 -31.67 -3.46 -34.87
C ARG A 107 -30.68 -2.36 -35.27
N LEU A 108 -30.96 -1.11 -34.88
CA LEU A 108 -30.06 0.01 -35.14
C LEU A 108 -28.72 -0.14 -34.42
N VAL A 109 -28.72 -0.61 -33.17
CA VAL A 109 -27.48 -0.86 -32.42
C VAL A 109 -26.68 -2.04 -33.00
N CYS A 110 -27.35 -3.11 -33.42
CA CYS A 110 -26.72 -4.22 -34.15
C CYS A 110 -26.05 -3.73 -35.44
N ALA A 111 -26.78 -2.95 -36.25
CA ALA A 111 -26.26 -2.36 -37.47
C ALA A 111 -25.08 -1.42 -37.20
N ARG A 112 -25.18 -0.58 -36.17
CA ARG A 112 -24.11 0.35 -35.75
C ARG A 112 -22.85 -0.42 -35.38
N GLY A 113 -22.96 -1.41 -34.49
CA GLY A 113 -21.84 -2.23 -34.05
C GLY A 113 -21.17 -2.99 -35.20
N ASP A 114 -21.97 -3.59 -36.09
CA ASP A 114 -21.47 -4.32 -37.26
C ASP A 114 -20.75 -3.40 -38.26
N LEU A 115 -21.35 -2.26 -38.60
CA LEU A 115 -20.76 -1.29 -39.52
C LEU A 115 -19.46 -0.71 -38.97
N MET A 116 -19.41 -0.39 -37.66
CA MET A 116 -18.20 0.10 -37.00
C MET A 116 -17.09 -0.96 -37.01
N GLN A 117 -17.43 -2.23 -36.81
CA GLN A 117 -16.48 -3.35 -36.85
C GLN A 117 -15.88 -3.60 -38.25
N ARG A 118 -16.58 -3.17 -39.32
CA ARG A 118 -16.13 -3.28 -40.72
C ARG A 118 -15.15 -2.17 -41.15
N GLN A 119 -14.93 -1.15 -40.31
CA GLN A 119 -14.07 -0.03 -40.66
C GLN A 119 -12.58 -0.39 -40.57
N SER A 120 -11.71 0.48 -41.09
CA SER A 120 -10.27 0.27 -40.96
C SER A 120 -9.82 0.38 -39.49
N PRO A 121 -8.82 -0.42 -39.06
CA PRO A 121 -8.30 -0.35 -37.70
C PRO A 121 -7.74 1.04 -37.36
N GLY A 122 -7.91 1.45 -36.11
CA GLY A 122 -7.45 2.74 -35.59
C GLY A 122 -7.18 2.64 -34.10
N ALA A 123 -6.80 3.75 -33.48
CA ALA A 123 -6.50 3.78 -32.05
C ALA A 123 -7.22 4.92 -31.33
N MET A 124 -7.28 4.81 -30.00
CA MET A 124 -7.81 5.85 -29.13
C MET A 124 -6.92 6.00 -27.88
N LEU A 125 -6.74 7.24 -27.43
CA LEU A 125 -5.88 7.59 -26.29
C LEU A 125 -6.65 8.48 -25.32
N ALA A 126 -6.85 8.02 -24.09
CA ALA A 126 -7.39 8.86 -23.03
C ALA A 126 -6.28 9.74 -22.45
N VAL A 127 -6.54 11.04 -22.31
CA VAL A 127 -5.59 12.06 -21.84
C VAL A 127 -6.21 12.89 -20.72
N SER A 128 -5.42 13.24 -19.71
CA SER A 128 -5.83 14.16 -18.63
C SER A 128 -5.70 15.61 -19.09
N LEU A 129 -6.49 15.99 -20.10
CA LEU A 129 -6.57 17.33 -20.68
C LEU A 129 -8.02 17.75 -20.88
N GLY A 130 -8.29 19.04 -20.68
CA GLY A 130 -9.55 19.67 -21.07
C GLY A 130 -9.68 19.77 -22.59
N GLU A 131 -10.85 20.23 -23.06
CA GLU A 131 -11.19 20.19 -24.50
C GLU A 131 -10.18 20.96 -25.37
N ASP A 132 -9.84 22.20 -25.00
CA ASP A 132 -8.99 23.06 -25.83
C ASP A 132 -7.57 22.51 -25.96
N GLU A 133 -6.95 22.11 -24.85
CA GLU A 133 -5.61 21.51 -24.83
C GLU A 133 -5.58 20.16 -25.57
N ALA A 134 -6.63 19.35 -25.42
CA ALA A 134 -6.76 18.09 -26.13
C ALA A 134 -6.87 18.31 -27.66
N ARG A 135 -7.61 19.34 -28.08
CA ARG A 135 -7.75 19.73 -29.49
C ARG A 135 -6.42 20.16 -30.09
N GLU A 136 -5.64 20.98 -29.37
CA GLU A 136 -4.29 21.38 -29.80
C GLU A 136 -3.36 20.18 -30.01
N VAL A 137 -3.37 19.23 -29.06
CA VAL A 137 -2.58 17.99 -29.18
C VAL A 137 -3.06 17.14 -30.37
N ALA A 138 -4.38 17.04 -30.57
CA ALA A 138 -4.95 16.27 -31.65
C ALA A 138 -4.55 16.83 -33.03
N GLU A 139 -4.67 18.15 -33.20
CA GLU A 139 -4.27 18.85 -34.42
C GLU A 139 -2.78 18.69 -34.71
N ALA A 140 -1.92 18.87 -33.70
CA ALA A 140 -0.48 18.69 -33.84
C ALA A 140 -0.09 17.25 -34.22
N ALA A 141 -0.85 16.26 -33.75
CA ALA A 141 -0.61 14.85 -34.01
C ALA A 141 -1.24 14.34 -35.32
N GLY A 142 -2.20 15.08 -35.89
CA GLY A 142 -3.00 14.65 -37.04
C GLY A 142 -4.10 13.65 -36.70
N CYS A 143 -4.70 13.76 -35.51
CA CYS A 143 -5.89 13.01 -35.07
C CYS A 143 -7.00 13.98 -34.63
N VAL A 144 -8.10 13.47 -34.03
CA VAL A 144 -9.22 14.30 -33.56
C VAL A 144 -9.60 13.97 -32.11
N THR A 145 -10.31 14.88 -31.45
CA THR A 145 -10.93 14.60 -30.15
C THR A 145 -12.21 13.77 -30.37
N ALA A 146 -12.24 12.53 -29.87
CA ALA A 146 -13.39 11.65 -29.93
C ALA A 146 -14.40 11.89 -28.81
N ALA A 147 -13.95 12.30 -27.63
CA ALA A 147 -14.83 12.60 -26.50
C ALA A 147 -14.20 13.61 -25.56
N VAL A 148 -15.03 14.49 -25.02
CA VAL A 148 -14.72 15.36 -23.87
C VAL A 148 -15.52 14.79 -22.70
N ASN A 149 -14.84 14.05 -21.83
CA ASN A 149 -15.48 13.24 -20.79
C ASN A 149 -15.68 13.99 -19.48
N SER A 150 -14.76 14.88 -19.12
CA SER A 150 -14.85 15.78 -17.95
C SER A 150 -14.01 17.04 -18.21
N PRO A 151 -14.07 18.07 -17.35
CA PRO A 151 -13.33 19.32 -17.55
C PRO A 151 -11.81 19.14 -17.69
N ALA A 152 -11.29 18.03 -17.19
CA ALA A 152 -9.86 17.69 -17.22
C ALA A 152 -9.56 16.35 -17.92
N GLN A 153 -10.52 15.76 -18.65
CA GLN A 153 -10.33 14.45 -19.27
C GLN A 153 -10.98 14.36 -20.66
N SER A 154 -10.15 14.02 -21.65
CA SER A 154 -10.56 13.88 -23.06
C SER A 154 -10.04 12.58 -23.66
N VAL A 155 -10.56 12.20 -24.82
CA VAL A 155 -10.12 11.04 -25.60
C VAL A 155 -9.77 11.48 -27.02
N LEU A 156 -8.56 11.15 -27.47
CA LEU A 156 -8.09 11.37 -28.82
C LEU A 156 -8.30 10.11 -29.67
N SER A 157 -8.62 10.27 -30.95
CA SER A 157 -8.91 9.18 -31.87
C SER A 157 -8.45 9.45 -33.29
N GLY A 158 -7.91 8.44 -33.96
CA GLY A 158 -7.50 8.52 -35.35
C GLY A 158 -6.64 7.33 -35.78
N PRO A 159 -5.90 7.47 -36.91
CA PRO A 159 -4.96 6.46 -37.35
C PRO A 159 -3.95 6.12 -36.24
N VAL A 160 -3.52 4.85 -36.18
CA VAL A 160 -2.61 4.33 -35.15
C VAL A 160 -1.37 5.22 -34.98
N GLU A 161 -0.74 5.60 -36.10
CA GLU A 161 0.44 6.46 -36.12
C GLU A 161 0.17 7.88 -35.60
N ALA A 162 -1.02 8.43 -35.84
CA ALA A 162 -1.41 9.75 -35.35
C ALA A 162 -1.62 9.73 -33.83
N VAL A 163 -2.24 8.68 -33.32
CA VAL A 163 -2.42 8.50 -31.88
C VAL A 163 -1.08 8.27 -31.16
N GLU A 164 -0.14 7.54 -31.77
CA GLU A 164 1.23 7.41 -31.25
C GLU A 164 2.00 8.73 -31.23
N ARG A 165 1.79 9.61 -32.22
CA ARG A 165 2.33 10.97 -32.18
C ARG A 165 1.74 11.76 -31.03
N ALA A 166 0.42 11.70 -30.85
CA ALA A 166 -0.25 12.36 -29.72
C ALA A 166 0.28 11.85 -28.37
N GLU A 167 0.46 10.53 -28.24
CA GLU A 167 1.03 9.85 -27.07
C GLU A 167 2.43 10.39 -26.74
N ARG A 168 3.31 10.55 -27.74
CA ARG A 168 4.62 11.19 -27.56
C ARG A 168 4.51 12.64 -27.09
N ILE A 169 3.64 13.44 -27.72
CA ILE A 169 3.45 14.86 -27.37
C ILE A 169 3.00 15.00 -25.90
N VAL A 170 2.05 14.18 -25.45
CA VAL A 170 1.57 14.25 -24.05
C VAL A 170 2.58 13.67 -23.06
N ALA A 171 3.35 12.65 -23.44
CA ALA A 171 4.43 12.09 -22.62
C ALA A 171 5.56 13.11 -22.40
N GLU A 172 5.97 13.83 -23.45
CA GLU A 172 6.98 14.91 -23.37
C GLU A 172 6.51 16.05 -22.45
N ARG A 173 5.22 16.36 -22.46
CA ARG A 173 4.59 17.34 -21.58
C ARG A 173 4.30 16.80 -20.16
N ARG A 174 4.66 15.55 -19.85
CA ARG A 174 4.39 14.85 -18.57
C ARG A 174 2.90 14.80 -18.20
N ILE A 175 2.03 14.76 -19.20
CA ILE A 175 0.58 14.65 -19.03
C ILE A 175 0.20 13.17 -18.90
N ARG A 176 -0.62 12.84 -17.90
CA ARG A 176 -1.13 11.48 -17.70
C ARG A 176 -1.99 11.05 -18.89
N HIS A 177 -1.71 9.86 -19.42
CA HIS A 177 -2.42 9.30 -20.57
C HIS A 177 -2.49 7.77 -20.48
N ARG A 178 -3.45 7.17 -21.20
CA ARG A 178 -3.61 5.72 -21.30
C ARG A 178 -4.27 5.33 -22.63
N ARG A 179 -3.69 4.36 -23.33
CA ARG A 179 -4.28 3.80 -24.55
C ARG A 179 -5.54 3.00 -24.23
N LEU A 180 -6.60 3.22 -25.00
CA LEU A 180 -7.85 2.49 -24.81
C LEU A 180 -7.79 1.14 -25.54
N ALA A 181 -8.33 0.10 -24.91
CA ALA A 181 -8.43 -1.24 -25.47
C ALA A 181 -9.55 -1.31 -26.52
N THR A 182 -9.36 -0.61 -27.64
CA THR A 182 -10.25 -0.61 -28.80
C THR A 182 -9.43 -0.87 -30.07
N SER A 183 -10.03 -1.57 -31.04
CA SER A 183 -9.39 -1.88 -32.33
C SER A 183 -9.64 -0.83 -33.41
N HIS A 184 -10.49 0.15 -33.12
CA HIS A 184 -10.97 1.15 -34.08
C HIS A 184 -10.97 2.54 -33.45
N ALA A 185 -10.89 3.54 -34.32
CA ALA A 185 -10.93 4.96 -33.98
C ALA A 185 -12.37 5.50 -34.06
N PHE A 186 -13.16 5.25 -33.01
CA PHE A 186 -14.55 5.72 -32.93
C PHE A 186 -14.63 7.25 -32.79
N HIS A 187 -15.74 7.84 -33.23
CA HIS A 187 -15.95 9.30 -33.18
C HIS A 187 -14.83 10.07 -33.91
N SER A 188 -14.49 9.58 -35.11
CA SER A 188 -13.44 10.15 -35.96
C SER A 188 -13.80 10.05 -37.44
N PRO A 189 -13.09 10.77 -38.34
CA PRO A 189 -13.25 10.62 -39.79
C PRO A 189 -13.10 9.19 -40.30
N MET A 190 -12.45 8.29 -39.55
CA MET A 190 -12.34 6.88 -39.93
C MET A 190 -13.68 6.15 -39.95
N MET A 191 -14.74 6.73 -39.36
CA MET A 191 -16.11 6.22 -39.42
C MET A 191 -16.90 6.75 -40.63
N GLU A 192 -16.38 7.71 -41.40
CA GLU A 192 -17.07 8.27 -42.57
C GLU A 192 -17.58 7.23 -43.59
N PRO A 193 -16.85 6.13 -43.90
CA PRO A 193 -17.30 5.16 -44.89
C PRO A 193 -18.62 4.46 -44.54
N MET A 194 -18.96 4.31 -43.24
CA MET A 194 -20.22 3.68 -42.82
C MET A 194 -21.42 4.63 -42.77
N LEU A 195 -21.22 5.96 -42.73
CA LEU A 195 -22.29 6.89 -42.35
C LEU A 195 -23.49 6.85 -43.31
N LYS A 196 -23.24 6.75 -44.62
CA LYS A 196 -24.31 6.69 -45.63
C LYS A 196 -25.14 5.42 -45.53
N GLU A 197 -24.49 4.28 -45.29
CA GLU A 197 -25.18 2.99 -45.09
C GLU A 197 -25.99 3.03 -43.80
N PHE A 198 -25.39 3.51 -42.71
CA PHE A 198 -26.07 3.62 -41.42
C PHE A 198 -27.27 4.59 -41.48
N GLN A 199 -27.12 5.76 -42.10
CA GLN A 199 -28.21 6.72 -42.29
C GLN A 199 -29.38 6.10 -43.07
N SER A 200 -29.10 5.31 -44.11
CA SER A 200 -30.14 4.58 -44.85
C SER A 200 -30.87 3.57 -43.95
N LEU A 201 -30.19 2.93 -42.99
CA LEU A 201 -30.82 2.01 -42.05
C LEU A 201 -31.71 2.76 -41.04
N VAL A 202 -31.22 3.87 -40.49
CA VAL A 202 -32.02 4.73 -39.59
C VAL A 202 -33.28 5.26 -40.28
N SER A 203 -33.19 5.62 -41.56
CA SER A 203 -34.35 6.12 -42.34
C SER A 203 -35.49 5.11 -42.55
N ARG A 204 -35.25 3.82 -42.28
CA ARG A 204 -36.23 2.73 -42.44
C ARG A 204 -36.96 2.40 -41.14
N VAL A 205 -36.54 2.99 -40.03
CA VAL A 205 -37.15 2.80 -38.71
C VAL A 205 -38.15 3.92 -38.46
N GLU A 206 -39.28 3.58 -37.84
CA GLU A 206 -40.24 4.58 -37.38
C GLU A 206 -39.66 5.36 -36.18
N THR A 207 -39.53 6.68 -36.34
CA THR A 207 -39.03 7.59 -35.30
C THR A 207 -40.18 8.42 -34.72
N ARG A 208 -40.11 8.69 -33.41
CA ARG A 208 -41.07 9.52 -32.68
C ARG A 208 -40.35 10.58 -31.86
N ALA A 209 -41.04 11.68 -31.57
CA ALA A 209 -40.52 12.68 -30.65
C ALA A 209 -40.30 12.06 -29.26
N PRO A 210 -39.19 12.40 -28.56
CA PRO A 210 -38.88 11.85 -27.26
C PRO A 210 -39.91 12.29 -26.21
N LYS A 211 -40.35 11.36 -25.36
CA LYS A 211 -41.28 11.62 -24.25
C LYS A 211 -40.57 12.03 -22.96
N ILE A 212 -39.29 11.68 -22.85
CA ILE A 212 -38.43 12.01 -21.71
C ILE A 212 -37.26 12.82 -22.27
N PRO A 213 -36.96 14.00 -21.72
CA PRO A 213 -35.83 14.81 -22.15
C PRO A 213 -34.50 14.07 -21.99
N PHE A 214 -33.62 14.21 -22.98
CA PHE A 214 -32.24 13.74 -22.87
C PHE A 214 -31.27 14.66 -23.61
N ILE A 215 -29.99 14.57 -23.25
CA ILE A 215 -28.94 15.43 -23.79
C ILE A 215 -28.26 14.78 -24.99
N SER A 216 -28.04 15.59 -26.03
CA SER A 216 -27.34 15.25 -27.26
C SER A 216 -25.83 15.18 -27.03
N ASN A 217 -25.18 14.08 -27.40
CA ASN A 217 -23.71 14.00 -27.39
C ASN A 217 -23.05 14.82 -28.49
N VAL A 218 -23.78 15.17 -29.55
CA VAL A 218 -23.23 15.97 -30.66
C VAL A 218 -23.16 17.45 -30.27
N THR A 219 -24.17 17.96 -29.57
CA THR A 219 -24.29 19.38 -29.26
C THR A 219 -23.95 19.74 -27.81
N GLY A 220 -24.01 18.77 -26.88
CA GLY A 220 -23.93 19.06 -25.43
C GLY A 220 -25.19 19.69 -24.85
N GLU A 221 -26.25 19.86 -25.66
CA GLU A 221 -27.51 20.52 -25.31
C GLU A 221 -28.68 19.51 -25.29
N TRP A 222 -29.84 19.95 -24.79
CA TRP A 222 -31.08 19.15 -24.89
C TRP A 222 -31.41 18.82 -26.35
N ILE A 223 -31.65 17.54 -26.63
CA ILE A 223 -32.00 17.11 -27.98
C ILE A 223 -33.38 17.65 -28.38
N THR A 224 -33.51 18.18 -29.60
CA THR A 224 -34.82 18.59 -30.13
C THR A 224 -35.57 17.43 -30.75
N PRO A 225 -36.92 17.47 -30.85
CA PRO A 225 -37.69 16.46 -31.57
C PRO A 225 -37.23 16.25 -33.03
N GLU A 226 -36.82 17.31 -33.71
CA GLU A 226 -36.30 17.27 -35.07
C GLU A 226 -34.95 16.55 -35.14
N GLN A 227 -34.06 16.78 -34.17
CA GLN A 227 -32.78 16.06 -34.08
C GLN A 227 -32.99 14.59 -33.77
N ALA A 228 -33.81 14.27 -32.74
CA ALA A 228 -34.09 12.91 -32.31
C ALA A 228 -34.73 12.04 -33.43
N THR A 229 -35.55 12.64 -34.28
CA THR A 229 -36.22 11.96 -35.40
C THR A 229 -35.42 11.99 -36.71
N SER A 230 -34.28 12.68 -36.75
CA SER A 230 -33.47 12.85 -37.97
C SER A 230 -32.50 11.69 -38.20
N PRO A 231 -32.58 10.98 -39.34
CA PRO A 231 -31.58 9.97 -39.69
C PRO A 231 -30.16 10.52 -39.84
N SER A 232 -30.02 11.78 -40.26
CA SER A 232 -28.69 12.38 -40.44
C SER A 232 -28.02 12.69 -39.10
N TYR A 233 -28.79 13.04 -38.07
CA TYR A 233 -28.27 13.26 -36.72
C TYR A 233 -27.61 11.98 -36.18
N TRP A 234 -28.30 10.84 -36.28
CA TRP A 234 -27.76 9.57 -35.78
C TRP A 234 -26.57 9.06 -36.59
N ALA A 235 -26.44 9.43 -37.86
CA ALA A 235 -25.22 9.17 -38.63
C ALA A 235 -24.07 10.08 -38.18
N GLU A 236 -24.34 11.37 -38.00
CA GLU A 236 -23.36 12.35 -37.51
C GLU A 236 -22.86 12.01 -36.10
N HIS A 237 -23.73 11.47 -35.24
CA HIS A 237 -23.40 10.97 -33.90
C HIS A 237 -22.25 9.96 -33.87
N VAL A 238 -22.14 9.09 -34.88
CA VAL A 238 -21.09 8.06 -34.94
C VAL A 238 -19.70 8.66 -35.20
N ARG A 239 -19.66 9.84 -35.82
CA ARG A 239 -18.43 10.54 -36.25
C ARG A 239 -18.03 11.66 -35.29
N SER A 240 -19.00 12.35 -34.70
CA SER A 240 -18.77 13.59 -33.99
C SER A 240 -18.18 13.37 -32.60
N THR A 241 -17.44 14.36 -32.10
CA THR A 241 -16.93 14.36 -30.72
C THR A 241 -18.08 14.22 -29.73
N VAL A 242 -17.97 13.30 -28.78
CA VAL A 242 -18.93 13.13 -27.69
C VAL A 242 -18.74 14.26 -26.66
N GLN A 243 -19.66 15.21 -26.65
CA GLN A 243 -19.71 16.36 -25.74
C GLN A 243 -20.32 15.98 -24.38
N PHE A 244 -19.75 14.98 -23.70
CA PHE A 244 -20.31 14.46 -22.45
C PHE A 244 -20.13 15.44 -21.28
N SER A 245 -18.95 16.06 -21.13
CA SER A 245 -18.68 17.07 -20.09
C SER A 245 -19.67 18.22 -20.16
N THR A 246 -19.82 18.83 -21.34
CA THR A 246 -20.79 19.92 -21.57
C THR A 246 -22.22 19.48 -21.27
N GLY A 247 -22.57 18.24 -21.65
CA GLY A 247 -23.86 17.66 -21.31
C GLY A 247 -24.09 17.46 -19.81
N VAL A 248 -23.05 17.07 -19.05
CA VAL A 248 -23.13 16.98 -17.59
C VAL A 248 -23.37 18.36 -17.00
N ASP A 249 -22.62 19.38 -17.40
CA ASP A 249 -22.80 20.76 -16.91
C ASP A 249 -24.23 21.25 -17.20
N ARG A 250 -24.72 21.03 -18.43
CA ARG A 250 -26.08 21.40 -18.84
C ARG A 250 -27.16 20.70 -17.99
N LEU A 251 -26.99 19.41 -17.71
CA LEU A 251 -27.89 18.65 -16.86
C LEU A 251 -27.91 19.19 -15.42
N LEU A 252 -26.73 19.45 -14.86
CA LEU A 252 -26.58 19.90 -13.48
C LEU A 252 -27.10 21.33 -13.25
N ASP A 253 -27.01 22.18 -14.28
CA ASP A 253 -27.53 23.54 -14.28
C ASP A 253 -29.06 23.58 -14.34
N ASP A 254 -29.66 22.80 -15.25
CA ASP A 254 -31.11 22.84 -15.48
C ASP A 254 -31.90 22.00 -14.46
N GLU A 255 -31.30 20.95 -13.89
CA GLU A 255 -31.94 20.05 -12.92
C GLU A 255 -31.24 20.02 -11.55
N PRO A 256 -31.23 21.13 -10.79
CA PRO A 256 -30.51 21.25 -9.54
C PRO A 256 -31.10 20.44 -8.37
N GLY A 257 -32.15 19.65 -8.59
CA GLY A 257 -32.72 18.74 -7.59
C GLY A 257 -32.60 17.26 -7.98
N ALA A 258 -32.03 16.94 -9.14
CA ALA A 258 -31.99 15.58 -9.64
C ALA A 258 -30.98 14.72 -8.86
N LEU A 259 -31.42 13.50 -8.52
CA LEU A 259 -30.54 12.42 -8.10
C LEU A 259 -30.01 11.72 -9.35
N LEU A 260 -28.74 11.33 -9.33
CA LEU A 260 -28.05 10.84 -10.51
C LEU A 260 -27.84 9.34 -10.38
N LEU A 261 -28.58 8.57 -11.18
CA LEU A 261 -28.51 7.11 -11.21
C LEU A 261 -27.79 6.65 -12.48
N GLU A 262 -26.60 6.05 -12.33
CA GLU A 262 -25.89 5.42 -13.44
C GLU A 262 -26.52 4.06 -13.76
N VAL A 263 -27.05 3.94 -14.98
CA VAL A 263 -27.69 2.72 -15.49
C VAL A 263 -26.75 2.02 -16.48
N GLY A 264 -25.99 1.05 -15.99
CA GLY A 264 -25.09 0.22 -16.79
C GLY A 264 -24.00 -0.46 -15.95
N PRO A 265 -23.26 -1.41 -16.55
CA PRO A 265 -22.20 -2.13 -15.85
C PRO A 265 -21.01 -1.24 -15.52
N GLY A 266 -20.58 -1.23 -14.25
CA GLY A 266 -19.46 -0.43 -13.75
C GLY A 266 -19.86 0.89 -13.10
N THR A 267 -18.88 1.78 -12.95
CA THR A 267 -19.02 3.09 -12.26
C THR A 267 -18.44 4.24 -13.10
N THR A 268 -18.20 3.99 -14.39
CA THR A 268 -17.44 4.89 -15.25
C THR A 268 -18.12 6.24 -15.39
N ALA A 269 -19.43 6.29 -15.60
CA ALA A 269 -20.15 7.56 -15.75
C ALA A 269 -20.16 8.34 -14.43
N SER A 270 -20.36 7.66 -13.29
CA SER A 270 -20.33 8.28 -11.96
C SER A 270 -18.96 8.90 -11.65
N VAL A 271 -17.87 8.22 -12.04
CA VAL A 271 -16.50 8.75 -11.88
C VAL A 271 -16.27 9.99 -12.73
N LEU A 272 -16.71 9.99 -13.99
CA LEU A 272 -16.57 11.16 -14.87
C LEU A 272 -17.40 12.34 -14.38
N LEU A 273 -18.61 12.07 -13.90
CA LEU A 273 -19.52 13.10 -13.38
C LEU A 273 -18.96 13.74 -12.10
N ALA A 274 -18.33 12.94 -11.22
CA ALA A 274 -17.73 13.44 -9.97
C ALA A 274 -16.57 14.44 -10.15
N ASP A 275 -15.97 14.51 -11.35
CA ASP A 275 -14.94 15.52 -11.68
C ASP A 275 -15.51 16.93 -11.83
N HIS A 276 -16.83 17.08 -11.96
CA HIS A 276 -17.49 18.39 -12.08
C HIS A 276 -17.71 19.04 -10.72
N ALA A 277 -17.37 20.32 -10.58
CA ALA A 277 -17.51 21.05 -9.31
C ALA A 277 -18.97 21.06 -8.81
N GLN A 278 -19.94 21.20 -9.72
CA GLN A 278 -21.38 21.21 -9.41
C GLN A 278 -21.93 19.83 -9.02
N ALA A 279 -21.14 18.77 -9.22
CA ALA A 279 -21.51 17.40 -8.85
C ALA A 279 -21.16 17.05 -7.40
N GLN A 280 -20.32 17.86 -6.72
CA GLN A 280 -19.81 17.54 -5.37
C GLN A 280 -20.90 17.46 -4.30
N ASP A 281 -22.00 18.21 -4.48
CA ASP A 281 -23.16 18.20 -3.58
C ASP A 281 -24.30 17.31 -4.09
N ARG A 282 -24.06 16.48 -5.12
CA ARG A 282 -25.07 15.61 -5.74
C ARG A 282 -24.98 14.18 -5.21
N VAL A 283 -26.12 13.52 -5.14
CA VAL A 283 -26.20 12.10 -4.84
C VAL A 283 -26.01 11.31 -6.13
N LEU A 284 -24.92 10.55 -6.21
CA LEU A 284 -24.50 9.73 -7.34
C LEU A 284 -24.58 8.25 -6.96
N ILE A 285 -25.40 7.49 -7.69
CA ILE A 285 -25.74 6.11 -7.35
C ILE A 285 -25.47 5.22 -8.56
N SER A 286 -24.66 4.17 -8.39
CA SER A 286 -24.42 3.18 -9.45
C SER A 286 -25.37 2.00 -9.31
N SER A 287 -26.07 1.63 -10.38
CA SER A 287 -27.15 0.65 -10.31
C SER A 287 -26.70 -0.80 -10.49
N MET A 288 -25.50 -1.03 -11.03
CA MET A 288 -24.96 -2.37 -11.29
C MET A 288 -23.52 -2.46 -10.81
N ARG A 289 -23.06 -3.69 -10.60
CA ARG A 289 -21.72 -3.96 -10.10
C ARG A 289 -20.65 -3.74 -11.17
N HIS A 290 -19.43 -3.44 -10.74
CA HIS A 290 -18.25 -3.45 -11.60
C HIS A 290 -17.73 -4.88 -11.80
N VAL A 291 -16.93 -5.16 -12.84
CA VAL A 291 -16.42 -6.53 -13.13
C VAL A 291 -15.60 -7.13 -11.98
N ARG A 292 -14.95 -6.28 -11.17
CA ARG A 292 -14.15 -6.66 -10.00
C ARG A 292 -14.95 -6.69 -8.68
N ASP A 293 -16.23 -6.28 -8.73
CA ASP A 293 -17.12 -6.26 -7.58
C ASP A 293 -17.58 -7.67 -7.26
N THR A 294 -17.26 -8.10 -6.04
CA THR A 294 -17.57 -9.43 -5.51
C THR A 294 -18.99 -9.55 -4.99
N ARG A 295 -19.71 -8.42 -4.82
CA ARG A 295 -21.13 -8.44 -4.43
C ARG A 295 -21.98 -8.93 -5.61
N GLY A 296 -23.03 -9.68 -5.31
CA GLY A 296 -24.00 -10.12 -6.32
C GLY A 296 -24.77 -8.95 -6.93
N ASP A 297 -25.18 -9.07 -8.21
CA ASP A 297 -25.85 -7.97 -8.93
C ASP A 297 -27.13 -7.51 -8.20
N VAL A 298 -27.85 -8.43 -7.53
CA VAL A 298 -29.07 -8.11 -6.76
C VAL A 298 -28.76 -7.30 -5.50
N GLN A 299 -27.61 -7.52 -4.86
CA GLN A 299 -27.24 -6.76 -3.66
C GLN A 299 -26.96 -5.30 -4.03
N VAL A 300 -26.08 -5.06 -5.01
CA VAL A 300 -25.71 -3.71 -5.46
C VAL A 300 -26.95 -2.92 -5.89
N THR A 301 -27.83 -3.57 -6.66
CA THR A 301 -29.08 -2.98 -7.13
C THR A 301 -30.02 -2.58 -5.97
N ARG A 302 -30.10 -3.39 -4.92
CA ARG A 302 -30.96 -3.09 -3.75
C ARG A 302 -30.38 -2.00 -2.85
N GLU A 303 -29.06 -1.94 -2.71
CA GLU A 303 -28.37 -0.84 -2.03
C GLU A 303 -28.66 0.49 -2.75
N ALA A 304 -28.56 0.50 -4.09
CA ALA A 304 -28.96 1.66 -4.91
C ALA A 304 -30.43 2.05 -4.72
N LEU A 305 -31.34 1.07 -4.66
CA LEU A 305 -32.78 1.34 -4.43
C LEU A 305 -33.04 1.95 -3.05
N ALA A 306 -32.32 1.48 -2.03
CA ALA A 306 -32.41 2.03 -0.68
C ALA A 306 -31.88 3.47 -0.62
N GLU A 307 -30.77 3.76 -1.30
CA GLU A 307 -30.20 5.11 -1.36
C GLU A 307 -31.13 6.09 -2.09
N LEU A 308 -31.74 5.67 -3.21
CA LEU A 308 -32.78 6.45 -3.89
C LEU A 308 -33.96 6.73 -2.96
N TRP A 309 -34.44 5.72 -2.24
CA TRP A 309 -35.58 5.86 -1.32
C TRP A 309 -35.31 6.84 -0.17
N VAL A 310 -34.14 6.76 0.45
CA VAL A 310 -33.74 7.66 1.54
C VAL A 310 -33.60 9.11 1.06
N ASN A 311 -33.21 9.31 -0.20
CA ASN A 311 -33.13 10.62 -0.84
C ASN A 311 -34.47 11.09 -1.44
N GLY A 312 -35.59 10.43 -1.11
CA GLY A 312 -36.93 10.91 -1.39
C GLY A 312 -37.59 10.33 -2.65
N VAL A 313 -36.96 9.36 -3.32
CA VAL A 313 -37.59 8.67 -4.46
C VAL A 313 -38.67 7.71 -3.96
N SER A 314 -39.84 7.77 -4.60
CA SER A 314 -40.94 6.85 -4.30
C SER A 314 -40.66 5.47 -4.90
N VAL A 315 -40.78 4.42 -4.09
CA VAL A 315 -40.56 3.04 -4.51
C VAL A 315 -41.88 2.25 -4.51
N ASN A 316 -42.12 1.53 -5.59
CA ASN A 316 -43.19 0.55 -5.74
C ASN A 316 -42.81 -0.76 -5.01
N TRP A 317 -42.92 -0.76 -3.68
CA TRP A 317 -42.61 -1.92 -2.83
C TRP A 317 -43.37 -3.21 -3.21
N PRO A 318 -44.66 -3.17 -3.63
CA PRO A 318 -45.33 -4.35 -4.15
C PRO A 318 -44.60 -5.01 -5.33
N ALA A 319 -44.08 -4.21 -6.28
CA ALA A 319 -43.35 -4.73 -7.43
C ALA A 319 -41.98 -5.33 -7.03
N LEU A 320 -41.29 -4.74 -6.05
CA LEU A 320 -40.02 -5.28 -5.53
C LEU A 320 -40.18 -6.66 -4.87
N HIS A 321 -41.34 -6.93 -4.29
CA HIS A 321 -41.59 -8.14 -3.51
C HIS A 321 -42.48 -9.16 -4.22
N GLU A 322 -42.68 -9.06 -5.53
CA GLU A 322 -43.56 -9.96 -6.30
C GLU A 322 -43.51 -11.42 -5.80
N HIS A 323 -44.62 -11.88 -5.21
CA HIS A 323 -44.85 -13.22 -4.63
C HIS A 323 -44.12 -13.59 -3.32
N ARG A 324 -43.41 -12.66 -2.67
CA ARG A 324 -42.78 -12.84 -1.36
C ARG A 324 -43.50 -11.98 -0.30
N ALA A 325 -43.75 -12.56 0.86
CA ALA A 325 -44.29 -11.84 2.01
C ALA A 325 -43.15 -11.53 3.01
N PRO A 326 -42.38 -10.44 2.82
CA PRO A 326 -41.32 -10.07 3.74
C PRO A 326 -41.92 -9.73 5.11
N ARG A 327 -41.23 -10.11 6.19
CA ARG A 327 -41.62 -9.71 7.55
C ARG A 327 -41.43 -8.20 7.67
N ARG A 328 -42.48 -7.48 8.03
CA ARG A 328 -42.47 -6.02 8.18
C ARG A 328 -42.29 -5.65 9.65
N VAL A 329 -41.45 -4.65 9.93
CA VAL A 329 -41.33 -4.04 11.26
C VAL A 329 -41.91 -2.63 11.18
N PRO A 330 -42.84 -2.22 12.07
CA PRO A 330 -43.37 -0.87 12.07
C PRO A 330 -42.30 0.12 12.55
N LEU A 331 -42.02 1.15 11.74
CA LEU A 331 -41.18 2.28 12.11
C LEU A 331 -42.01 3.38 12.79
N PRO A 332 -41.44 4.13 13.74
CA PRO A 332 -42.15 5.22 14.41
C PRO A 332 -42.44 6.34 13.42
N THR A 333 -43.68 6.85 13.44
CA THR A 333 -44.15 7.93 12.55
C THR A 333 -43.87 9.32 13.09
N TYR A 334 -43.24 9.43 14.26
CA TYR A 334 -42.94 10.69 14.95
C TYR A 334 -41.47 10.70 15.43
N PRO A 335 -40.64 11.67 15.00
CA PRO A 335 -39.20 11.72 15.34
C PRO A 335 -38.86 11.81 16.83
N PHE A 336 -39.85 12.16 17.67
CA PHE A 336 -39.68 12.26 19.13
C PHE A 336 -40.47 11.18 19.89
N ASP A 337 -40.98 10.15 19.22
CA ASP A 337 -41.49 8.97 19.89
C ASP A 337 -40.31 8.19 20.50
N THR A 338 -40.23 8.16 21.82
CA THR A 338 -39.10 7.57 22.57
C THR A 338 -39.05 6.04 22.50
N LYS A 339 -39.91 5.41 21.69
CA LYS A 339 -39.96 3.96 21.53
C LYS A 339 -38.82 3.49 20.61
N ARG A 340 -37.96 2.62 21.14
CA ARG A 340 -36.85 2.01 20.37
C ARG A 340 -37.42 1.01 19.34
N HIS A 341 -37.12 1.24 18.06
CA HIS A 341 -37.57 0.41 16.93
C HIS A 341 -36.42 -0.16 16.08
N TRP A 342 -35.17 -0.06 16.54
CA TRP A 342 -34.01 -0.57 15.82
C TRP A 342 -33.81 -2.08 16.01
N ILE A 343 -33.27 -2.74 14.98
CA ILE A 343 -32.68 -4.07 15.10
C ILE A 343 -31.35 -3.88 15.85
N GLU A 344 -31.41 -3.86 17.18
CA GLU A 344 -30.25 -3.49 18.01
C GLU A 344 -29.19 -4.58 18.08
N ARG A 345 -27.96 -4.20 17.73
CA ARG A 345 -26.73 -4.82 18.21
C ARG A 345 -26.07 -3.82 19.18
N LYS A 346 -25.87 -4.22 20.44
CA LYS A 346 -25.44 -3.36 21.58
C LYS A 346 -23.96 -2.91 21.50
N THR A 347 -23.68 -1.62 21.73
CA THR A 347 -22.45 -1.07 22.38
C THR A 347 -22.70 0.33 22.99
N SER A 348 -21.96 0.71 24.04
CA SER A 348 -22.24 1.79 25.04
C SER A 348 -21.50 3.14 24.86
N ASP A 349 -22.07 4.19 25.48
CA ASP A 349 -21.82 5.66 25.51
C ASP A 349 -20.40 6.26 25.66
N ALA A 350 -20.20 7.51 25.16
CA ALA A 350 -19.05 8.41 25.37
C ALA A 350 -19.46 9.86 25.73
N ALA A 351 -18.62 10.58 26.51
CA ALA A 351 -18.77 11.96 26.98
C ALA A 351 -17.67 12.91 26.42
N THR A 352 -17.92 14.23 26.41
CA THR A 352 -17.20 15.35 25.75
C THR A 352 -15.72 15.60 26.13
N HIS A 353 -14.87 15.97 25.14
CA HIS A 353 -13.40 16.12 25.19
C HIS A 353 -12.88 17.57 25.46
N ALA A 354 -12.15 17.82 26.55
CA ALA A 354 -11.38 19.07 26.79
C ALA A 354 -9.91 18.76 27.15
N ALA A 355 -8.94 19.55 26.67
CA ALA A 355 -7.50 19.31 26.86
C ALA A 355 -7.05 19.44 28.34
N ARG A 356 -6.29 18.45 28.82
CA ARG A 356 -5.78 18.34 30.19
C ARG A 356 -4.25 18.40 30.20
N LEU A 357 -3.69 18.89 31.30
CA LEU A 357 -2.25 18.94 31.54
C LEU A 357 -1.88 17.80 32.48
N PHE A 358 -0.77 17.14 32.19
CA PHE A 358 -0.20 16.09 32.99
C PHE A 358 1.29 16.32 33.20
N GLN A 359 1.85 15.68 34.22
CA GLN A 359 3.29 15.57 34.41
C GLN A 359 3.70 14.10 34.51
N PRO A 360 4.88 13.73 33.99
CA PRO A 360 5.43 12.40 34.21
C PRO A 360 5.91 12.28 35.66
N VAL A 361 5.65 11.13 36.28
CA VAL A 361 6.10 10.79 37.64
C VAL A 361 6.64 9.37 37.68
N PHE A 362 7.51 9.08 38.65
CA PHE A 362 7.93 7.72 38.97
C PHE A 362 7.19 7.25 40.22
N ARG A 363 6.43 6.16 40.09
CA ARG A 363 5.72 5.54 41.23
C ARG A 363 6.43 4.29 41.70
N HIS A 364 6.48 4.11 43.02
CA HIS A 364 6.89 2.86 43.63
C HIS A 364 6.00 1.71 43.14
N ALA A 365 6.61 0.63 42.71
CA ALA A 365 5.93 -0.59 42.30
C ALA A 365 6.64 -1.82 42.86
N PRO A 366 5.93 -2.89 43.25
CA PRO A 366 6.59 -4.13 43.63
C PRO A 366 7.35 -4.73 42.44
N LEU A 367 8.37 -5.54 42.74
CA LEU A 367 8.99 -6.41 41.75
C LEU A 367 7.93 -7.35 41.16
N PRO A 368 7.95 -7.59 39.84
CA PRO A 368 7.00 -8.48 39.21
C PRO A 368 7.26 -9.93 39.64
N ALA A 369 6.21 -10.74 39.63
CA ALA A 369 6.35 -12.17 39.86
C ALA A 369 7.13 -12.79 38.68
N ALA A 370 8.20 -13.51 38.99
CA ALA A 370 8.97 -14.22 37.98
C ALA A 370 8.15 -15.38 37.42
N ASP A 371 8.16 -15.55 36.09
CA ASP A 371 7.72 -16.78 35.46
C ASP A 371 8.76 -17.87 35.79
N PRO A 372 8.36 -19.09 36.22
CA PRO A 372 9.26 -20.23 36.24
C PRO A 372 9.73 -20.50 34.80
N GLY A 373 10.86 -19.89 34.42
CA GLY A 373 11.38 -19.87 33.06
C GLY A 373 11.42 -21.24 32.37
N THR A 374 11.41 -21.21 31.04
CA THR A 374 11.51 -22.42 30.23
C THR A 374 12.94 -22.98 30.29
N HIS A 375 13.12 -24.29 30.13
CA HIS A 375 14.44 -24.94 30.14
C HIS A 375 15.33 -24.59 28.91
N ASP A 376 14.94 -23.62 28.08
CA ASP A 376 15.55 -23.30 26.79
C ASP A 376 15.73 -21.77 26.61
N GLU A 377 16.51 -21.17 27.51
CA GLU A 377 16.89 -19.76 27.48
C GLU A 377 18.36 -19.57 27.05
N HIS A 378 18.62 -18.54 26.25
CA HIS A 378 19.96 -18.18 25.78
C HIS A 378 20.29 -16.74 26.15
N TRP A 379 21.46 -16.53 26.75
CA TRP A 379 21.87 -15.20 27.22
C TRP A 379 22.87 -14.56 26.28
N LEU A 380 22.55 -13.34 25.83
CA LEU A 380 23.40 -12.50 25.01
C LEU A 380 23.69 -11.19 25.75
N VAL A 381 24.97 -10.89 26.00
CA VAL A 381 25.38 -9.73 26.80
C VAL A 381 26.25 -8.81 25.95
N PHE A 382 25.74 -7.62 25.62
CA PHE A 382 26.54 -6.57 24.98
C PHE A 382 27.32 -5.83 26.07
N ALA A 383 28.63 -6.07 26.15
CA ALA A 383 29.45 -5.73 27.30
C ALA A 383 29.86 -4.26 27.38
N ASP A 384 29.68 -3.64 28.54
CA ASP A 384 30.18 -2.30 28.87
C ASP A 384 31.69 -2.30 29.21
N ARG A 385 32.28 -1.10 29.25
CA ARG A 385 33.68 -0.91 29.69
C ARG A 385 33.86 -0.67 31.20
N LEU A 386 32.78 -0.63 31.98
CA LEU A 386 32.78 -0.41 33.43
C LEU A 386 32.86 -1.73 34.24
N GLY A 387 32.92 -2.87 33.55
CA GLY A 387 32.99 -4.21 34.14
C GLY A 387 31.68 -4.70 34.74
N ILE A 388 30.53 -4.09 34.42
CA ILE A 388 29.22 -4.60 34.87
C ILE A 388 28.95 -5.95 34.20
N ALA A 389 29.15 -6.04 32.88
CA ALA A 389 28.99 -7.24 32.08
C ALA A 389 29.85 -8.40 32.58
N GLU A 390 31.10 -8.15 32.99
CA GLU A 390 31.98 -9.18 33.53
C GLU A 390 31.38 -9.81 34.80
N ARG A 391 30.92 -8.96 35.74
CA ARG A 391 30.30 -9.41 37.00
C ARG A 391 28.99 -10.16 36.76
N TRP A 392 28.13 -9.64 35.89
CA TRP A 392 26.81 -10.21 35.60
C TRP A 392 26.92 -11.53 34.83
N THR A 393 27.81 -11.59 33.84
CA THR A 393 28.11 -12.82 33.10
C THR A 393 28.69 -13.90 34.01
N ALA A 394 29.59 -13.55 34.94
CA ALA A 394 30.11 -14.51 35.91
C ALA A 394 29.00 -15.08 36.81
N ARG A 395 28.03 -14.25 37.23
CA ARG A 395 26.89 -14.67 38.03
C ARG A 395 25.93 -15.57 37.25
N LEU A 396 25.58 -15.21 36.01
CA LEU A 396 24.76 -16.03 35.10
C LEU A 396 25.39 -17.41 34.88
N ARG A 397 26.70 -17.47 34.60
CA ARG A 397 27.43 -18.74 34.46
C ARG A 397 27.43 -19.56 35.77
N GLY A 398 27.52 -18.89 36.92
CA GLY A 398 27.39 -19.53 38.23
C GLY A 398 26.01 -20.15 38.50
N LEU A 399 24.96 -19.64 37.83
CA LEU A 399 23.61 -20.19 37.84
C LEU A 399 23.41 -21.32 36.80
N GLY A 400 24.45 -21.64 36.02
CA GLY A 400 24.42 -22.69 34.99
C GLY A 400 23.97 -22.18 33.60
N GLU A 401 23.78 -20.88 33.43
CA GLU A 401 23.35 -20.29 32.15
C GLU A 401 24.49 -20.26 31.13
N ARG A 402 24.15 -20.48 29.84
CA ARG A 402 25.08 -20.26 28.73
C ARG A 402 25.03 -18.81 28.29
N VAL A 403 26.19 -18.14 28.28
CA VAL A 403 26.28 -16.70 28.03
C VAL A 403 27.24 -16.38 26.90
N VAL A 404 26.70 -15.75 25.85
CA VAL A 404 27.44 -15.12 24.76
C VAL A 404 27.71 -13.65 25.10
N THR A 405 28.93 -13.21 24.88
CA THR A 405 29.35 -11.82 25.11
C THR A 405 29.68 -11.11 23.80
N VAL A 406 29.20 -9.88 23.63
CA VAL A 406 29.44 -9.04 22.45
C VAL A 406 30.12 -7.75 22.86
N GLU A 407 31.33 -7.53 22.38
CA GLU A 407 32.13 -6.31 22.61
C GLU A 407 31.91 -5.31 21.47
N ALA A 408 31.77 -4.02 21.81
CA ALA A 408 31.82 -2.96 20.80
C ALA A 408 33.28 -2.75 20.36
N GLY A 409 33.54 -2.75 19.05
CA GLY A 409 34.89 -2.54 18.51
C GLY A 409 34.91 -1.88 17.15
N THR A 410 36.09 -1.80 16.54
CA THR A 410 36.31 -1.26 15.19
C THR A 410 36.47 -2.36 14.13
N SER A 411 36.28 -3.61 14.52
CA SER A 411 36.39 -4.81 13.67
C SER A 411 35.22 -5.74 13.96
N ASN A 412 34.90 -6.59 12.99
CA ASN A 412 33.96 -7.68 13.14
C ASN A 412 34.74 -9.00 13.18
N GLU A 413 34.76 -9.65 14.34
CA GLU A 413 35.49 -10.89 14.52
C GLU A 413 34.97 -11.70 15.71
N ARG A 414 35.04 -13.03 15.58
CA ARG A 414 34.84 -13.93 16.70
C ARG A 414 36.17 -14.13 17.42
N LEU A 415 36.27 -13.66 18.67
CA LEU A 415 37.52 -13.66 19.45
C LEU A 415 37.87 -15.02 20.05
N GLY A 416 36.97 -16.00 19.94
CA GLY A 416 37.10 -17.36 20.46
C GLY A 416 36.06 -17.66 21.53
N GLY A 417 35.57 -18.91 21.57
CA GLY A 417 34.47 -19.31 22.45
C GLY A 417 33.14 -18.62 22.09
N ASP A 418 32.38 -18.23 23.12
CA ASP A 418 31.10 -17.50 23.03
C ASP A 418 31.32 -15.97 23.11
N VAL A 419 32.41 -15.45 22.51
CA VAL A 419 32.76 -14.01 22.55
C VAL A 419 32.91 -13.44 21.14
N TYR A 420 32.22 -12.33 20.88
CA TYR A 420 32.14 -11.63 19.60
C TYR A 420 32.57 -10.17 19.75
N ARG A 421 33.13 -9.62 18.68
CA ARG A 421 33.35 -8.17 18.53
C ARG A 421 32.62 -7.68 17.29
N VAL A 422 31.87 -6.59 17.45
CA VAL A 422 30.97 -6.03 16.43
C VAL A 422 31.16 -4.52 16.34
N ARG A 423 31.11 -3.96 15.13
CA ARG A 423 31.08 -2.50 14.94
C ARG A 423 29.66 -1.98 15.13
N PRO A 424 29.41 -1.11 16.13
CA PRO A 424 28.07 -0.61 16.41
C PRO A 424 27.37 0.08 15.22
N GLU A 425 28.14 0.74 14.35
CA GLU A 425 27.67 1.51 13.20
C GLU A 425 27.43 0.68 11.92
N THR A 426 27.73 -0.64 11.95
CA THR A 426 27.68 -1.50 10.75
C THR A 426 26.54 -2.52 10.85
N PRO A 427 25.40 -2.32 10.15
CA PRO A 427 24.26 -3.24 10.19
C PRO A 427 24.61 -4.69 9.83
N GLU A 428 25.51 -4.87 8.87
CA GLU A 428 25.90 -6.20 8.36
C GLU A 428 26.62 -7.05 9.42
N ASP A 429 27.28 -6.42 10.39
CA ASP A 429 27.95 -7.13 11.48
C ASP A 429 26.92 -7.73 12.45
N PHE A 430 25.78 -7.05 12.66
CA PHE A 430 24.67 -7.60 13.44
C PHE A 430 23.97 -8.73 12.68
N ASP A 431 23.82 -8.60 11.36
CA ASP A 431 23.28 -9.65 10.50
C ASP A 431 24.15 -10.93 10.62
N GLN A 432 25.48 -10.78 10.54
CA GLN A 432 26.41 -11.88 10.76
C GLN A 432 26.33 -12.46 12.18
N LEU A 433 26.32 -11.61 13.21
CA LEU A 433 26.21 -12.04 14.60
C LEU A 433 24.96 -12.92 14.81
N VAL A 434 23.78 -12.46 14.36
CA VAL A 434 22.53 -13.21 14.57
C VAL A 434 22.52 -14.52 13.79
N ARG A 435 23.03 -14.54 12.55
CA ARG A 435 23.18 -15.79 11.76
C ARG A 435 24.07 -16.81 12.47
N GLU A 436 25.27 -16.42 12.88
CA GLU A 436 26.21 -17.33 13.55
C GLU A 436 25.66 -17.86 14.89
N LEU A 437 24.92 -17.03 15.62
CA LEU A 437 24.26 -17.44 16.87
C LEU A 437 23.10 -18.43 16.60
N GLN A 438 22.32 -18.23 15.54
CA GLN A 438 21.29 -19.18 15.11
C GLN A 438 21.90 -20.54 14.70
N GLU A 439 23.01 -20.52 13.97
CA GLU A 439 23.73 -21.75 13.58
C GLU A 439 24.30 -22.49 14.78
N THR A 440 24.84 -21.76 15.76
CA THR A 440 25.52 -22.33 16.93
C THR A 440 24.55 -22.80 18.01
N HIS A 441 23.43 -22.10 18.20
CA HIS A 441 22.49 -22.32 19.30
C HIS A 441 21.12 -22.84 18.88
N GLY A 442 20.85 -22.95 17.57
CA GLY A 442 19.58 -23.40 17.02
C GLY A 442 18.55 -22.27 16.86
N SER A 443 17.45 -22.60 16.20
CA SER A 443 16.37 -21.66 15.86
C SER A 443 15.24 -21.55 16.90
N GLY A 444 15.30 -22.37 17.96
CA GLY A 444 14.36 -22.37 19.09
C GLY A 444 14.82 -21.49 20.27
N GLY A 445 14.06 -21.54 21.37
CA GLY A 445 14.43 -20.92 22.65
C GLY A 445 14.22 -19.40 22.76
N THR A 446 14.20 -18.90 23.99
CA THR A 446 14.07 -17.45 24.27
C THR A 446 15.44 -16.81 24.37
N TRP A 447 15.67 -15.72 23.63
CA TRP A 447 16.90 -14.94 23.75
C TRP A 447 16.72 -13.84 24.78
N ASN A 448 17.46 -13.91 25.88
CA ASN A 448 17.56 -12.87 26.89
C ASN A 448 18.78 -11.99 26.59
N VAL A 449 18.53 -10.76 26.16
CA VAL A 449 19.56 -9.82 25.71
C VAL A 449 19.76 -8.73 26.76
N LEU A 450 20.94 -8.72 27.39
CA LEU A 450 21.40 -7.67 28.29
C LEU A 450 22.28 -6.70 27.51
N TYR A 451 21.75 -5.52 27.24
CA TYR A 451 22.42 -4.50 26.44
C TYR A 451 23.05 -3.42 27.33
N LEU A 452 24.36 -3.54 27.62
CA LEU A 452 25.08 -2.65 28.54
C LEU A 452 25.92 -1.57 27.82
N TRP A 453 26.00 -1.56 26.48
CA TRP A 453 26.71 -0.50 25.74
C TRP A 453 26.14 0.91 26.01
N ALA A 454 24.86 1.01 26.36
CA ALA A 454 24.22 2.29 26.70
C ALA A 454 24.60 2.84 28.08
N VAL A 455 25.20 2.03 28.97
CA VAL A 455 25.66 2.49 30.29
C VAL A 455 26.93 3.34 30.15
N ASP A 456 27.86 2.88 29.29
CA ASP A 456 29.16 3.52 29.03
C ASP A 456 29.06 4.57 27.93
N THR A 457 28.30 5.62 28.20
CA THR A 457 28.06 6.69 27.24
C THR A 457 28.92 7.90 27.52
N GLU A 458 29.80 8.22 26.58
CA GLU A 458 30.65 9.42 26.54
C GLU A 458 29.79 10.71 26.49
N THR A 459 30.42 11.89 26.63
CA THR A 459 29.73 13.19 26.47
C THR A 459 29.34 13.52 25.03
N ASP A 460 29.83 12.74 24.06
CA ASP A 460 29.60 12.95 22.63
C ASP A 460 28.24 12.37 22.20
N VAL A 461 27.34 13.25 21.73
CA VAL A 461 25.98 12.89 21.32
C VAL A 461 25.99 11.87 20.17
N ASP A 462 26.89 12.02 19.21
CA ASP A 462 26.92 11.17 18.01
C ASP A 462 27.26 9.74 18.39
N ARG A 463 28.28 9.56 19.24
CA ARG A 463 28.65 8.25 19.78
C ARG A 463 27.53 7.63 20.59
N VAL A 464 26.84 8.43 21.41
CA VAL A 464 25.67 7.93 22.17
C VAL A 464 24.54 7.54 21.22
N GLY A 465 24.30 8.30 20.15
CA GLY A 465 23.32 7.96 19.12
C GLY A 465 23.61 6.61 18.49
N VAL A 466 24.85 6.35 18.11
CA VAL A 466 25.26 5.06 17.52
C VAL A 466 24.95 3.90 18.46
N VAL A 467 25.33 3.98 19.75
CA VAL A 467 25.16 2.84 20.67
C VAL A 467 23.76 2.77 21.30
N ALA A 468 23.08 3.88 21.53
CA ALA A 468 21.79 3.88 22.22
C ALA A 468 20.60 3.80 21.25
N LEU A 469 20.78 4.17 19.98
CA LEU A 469 19.72 4.21 18.97
C LEU A 469 20.04 3.32 17.77
N GLU A 470 21.15 3.57 17.05
CA GLU A 470 21.43 2.90 15.77
C GLU A 470 21.69 1.40 15.95
N ALA A 471 22.58 1.00 16.87
CA ALA A 471 22.93 -0.39 17.12
C ALA A 471 21.74 -1.26 17.57
N PRO A 472 20.85 -0.84 18.50
CA PRO A 472 19.61 -1.57 18.79
C PRO A 472 18.67 -1.72 17.59
N VAL A 473 18.63 -0.72 16.70
CA VAL A 473 17.87 -0.80 15.44
C VAL A 473 18.48 -1.82 14.48
N HIS A 474 19.81 -1.82 14.33
CA HIS A 474 20.53 -2.81 13.53
C HIS A 474 20.34 -4.23 14.06
N PHE A 475 20.41 -4.41 15.39
CA PHE A 475 20.15 -5.69 16.03
C PHE A 475 18.71 -6.17 15.78
N ALA A 476 17.71 -5.30 15.92
CA ALA A 476 16.32 -5.67 15.65
C ALA A 476 16.06 -6.00 14.17
N ARG A 477 16.72 -5.30 13.23
CA ARG A 477 16.74 -5.66 11.80
C ARG A 477 17.30 -7.06 11.60
N ALA A 478 18.47 -7.36 12.19
CA ALA A 478 19.11 -8.67 12.09
C ALA A 478 18.24 -9.78 12.70
N LEU A 479 17.55 -9.52 13.82
CA LEU A 479 16.55 -10.44 14.38
C LEU A 479 15.42 -10.70 13.38
N GLY A 480 14.87 -9.68 12.74
CA GLY A 480 13.81 -9.85 11.74
C GLY A 480 14.23 -10.63 10.48
N LEU A 481 15.50 -10.52 10.08
CA LEU A 481 16.04 -11.20 8.90
C LEU A 481 16.43 -12.65 9.17
N HIS A 482 17.01 -12.93 10.34
CA HIS A 482 17.70 -14.19 10.59
C HIS A 482 17.09 -15.02 11.72
N ARG A 483 16.18 -14.45 12.51
CA ARG A 483 15.51 -15.14 13.61
C ARG A 483 14.02 -15.23 13.31
N GLY A 484 13.47 -16.44 13.34
CA GLY A 484 12.06 -16.70 13.09
C GLY A 484 11.12 -16.19 14.19
N SER A 485 10.05 -16.92 14.48
CA SER A 485 9.02 -16.51 15.44
C SER A 485 9.42 -16.63 16.93
N ALA A 486 10.66 -17.03 17.24
CA ALA A 486 11.09 -17.23 18.62
C ALA A 486 11.13 -15.91 19.42
N PRO A 487 10.87 -15.89 20.75
CA PRO A 487 10.84 -14.65 21.54
C PRO A 487 12.23 -14.08 21.85
N THR A 488 12.41 -12.76 21.75
CA THR A 488 13.57 -12.02 22.28
C THR A 488 13.13 -11.05 23.36
N ARG A 489 13.83 -11.04 24.50
CA ARG A 489 13.68 -10.05 25.56
C ARG A 489 14.94 -9.17 25.59
N LEU A 490 14.80 -7.89 25.24
CA LEU A 490 15.88 -6.92 25.20
C LEU A 490 15.81 -5.95 26.39
N VAL A 491 16.78 -6.00 27.28
CA VAL A 491 16.97 -4.98 28.32
C VAL A 491 18.10 -4.06 27.92
N VAL A 492 17.79 -2.79 27.70
CA VAL A 492 18.79 -1.73 27.58
C VAL A 492 19.05 -1.17 28.96
N VAL A 493 20.25 -1.39 29.47
CA VAL A 493 20.64 -0.92 30.79
C VAL A 493 21.20 0.50 30.65
N THR A 494 20.75 1.40 31.52
CA THR A 494 21.26 2.76 31.61
C THR A 494 21.59 3.10 33.06
N GLN A 495 22.29 4.20 33.30
CA GLN A 495 22.50 4.75 34.62
C GLN A 495 22.19 6.26 34.54
N GLY A 496 21.56 6.87 35.53
CA GLY A 496 21.29 8.32 35.52
C GLY A 496 20.47 8.82 34.34
N LEU A 497 19.52 8.02 33.83
CA LEU A 497 18.48 8.45 32.91
C LEU A 497 17.21 8.87 33.65
N ALA A 498 16.83 8.17 34.73
CA ALA A 498 15.68 8.52 35.54
C ALA A 498 16.09 9.40 36.72
N ARG A 499 15.27 10.39 37.04
CA ARG A 499 15.47 11.26 38.20
C ARG A 499 14.28 11.09 39.14
N VAL A 500 14.37 10.12 40.04
CA VAL A 500 13.26 9.69 40.90
C VAL A 500 13.25 10.51 42.19
N GLU A 501 14.41 10.65 42.82
CA GLU A 501 14.56 11.34 44.11
C GLU A 501 15.06 12.79 43.96
N GLY A 502 15.54 13.15 42.77
CA GLY A 502 15.98 14.50 42.44
C GLY A 502 17.45 14.78 42.71
N THR A 503 18.17 13.85 43.32
CA THR A 503 19.60 14.00 43.66
C THR A 503 20.52 13.17 42.77
N GLU A 504 19.96 12.31 41.92
CA GLU A 504 20.71 11.43 41.05
C GLU A 504 21.42 12.20 39.92
N PRO A 505 22.61 11.73 39.48
CA PRO A 505 23.22 12.21 38.24
C PRO A 505 22.27 12.01 37.06
N HIS A 506 22.17 12.99 36.16
CA HIS A 506 21.22 12.96 35.05
C HIS A 506 21.91 13.24 33.71
N SER A 507 21.78 12.32 32.75
CA SER A 507 22.32 12.45 31.40
C SER A 507 21.21 12.35 30.34
N PRO A 508 20.83 13.46 29.70
CA PRO A 508 19.73 13.44 28.74
C PRO A 508 20.03 12.65 27.47
N ARG A 509 21.31 12.47 27.11
CA ARG A 509 21.74 11.71 25.92
C ARG A 509 21.32 10.24 26.00
N ARG A 510 21.24 9.68 27.22
CA ARG A 510 20.82 8.29 27.44
C ARG A 510 19.35 8.06 27.09
N ALA A 511 18.54 9.13 27.00
CA ALA A 511 17.13 9.04 26.62
C ALA A 511 16.92 8.58 25.17
N LEU A 512 17.95 8.64 24.32
CA LEU A 512 17.88 8.11 22.97
C LEU A 512 17.53 6.60 22.96
N ALA A 513 17.91 5.84 24.00
CA ALA A 513 17.54 4.44 24.18
C ALA A 513 16.04 4.18 24.34
N LEU A 514 15.26 5.19 24.75
CA LEU A 514 13.80 5.06 24.85
C LEU A 514 13.14 4.95 23.48
N GLY A 515 13.79 5.42 22.41
CA GLY A 515 13.31 5.26 21.04
C GLY A 515 13.16 3.78 20.65
N PRO A 516 14.26 3.01 20.56
CA PRO A 516 14.22 1.58 20.25
C PRO A 516 13.30 0.80 21.18
N VAL A 517 13.38 1.04 22.49
CA VAL A 517 12.62 0.26 23.48
C VAL A 517 11.11 0.49 23.39
N LYS A 518 10.66 1.73 23.14
CA LYS A 518 9.22 2.03 23.06
C LYS A 518 8.65 1.74 21.67
N THR A 519 9.47 1.73 20.62
CA THR A 519 9.01 1.58 19.24
C THR A 519 9.21 0.17 18.66
N LEU A 520 10.37 -0.47 18.84
CA LEU A 520 10.66 -1.77 18.21
C LEU A 520 9.68 -2.90 18.59
N PRO A 521 9.19 -3.02 19.84
CA PRO A 521 8.16 -4.02 20.19
C PRO A 521 6.81 -3.81 19.49
N LEU A 522 6.54 -2.57 19.03
CA LEU A 522 5.36 -2.27 18.22
C LEU A 522 5.53 -2.83 16.81
N GLU A 523 6.76 -2.79 16.29
CA GLU A 523 7.15 -3.24 14.95
C GLU A 523 7.34 -4.77 14.91
N ASN A 524 8.14 -5.33 15.82
CA ASN A 524 8.42 -6.75 15.94
C ASN A 524 7.66 -7.38 17.13
N PRO A 525 6.62 -8.21 16.90
CA PRO A 525 5.83 -8.79 17.99
C PRO A 525 6.56 -9.83 18.83
N THR A 526 7.65 -10.42 18.36
CA THR A 526 8.42 -11.40 19.13
C THR A 526 9.48 -10.73 20.01
N LEU A 527 9.68 -9.42 19.87
CA LEU A 527 10.60 -8.62 20.66
C LEU A 527 9.87 -7.89 21.78
N SER A 528 10.22 -8.19 23.03
CA SER A 528 9.91 -7.35 24.18
C SER A 528 11.13 -6.52 24.55
N ALA A 529 10.93 -5.28 24.96
CA ALA A 529 12.05 -4.39 25.26
C ALA A 529 11.76 -3.46 26.43
N SER A 530 12.78 -3.24 27.27
CA SER A 530 12.70 -2.30 28.39
C SER A 530 14.02 -1.55 28.57
N VAL A 531 13.93 -0.29 28.97
CA VAL A 531 15.05 0.43 29.57
C VAL A 531 14.96 0.22 31.07
N ILE A 532 16.05 -0.27 31.67
CA ILE A 532 16.20 -0.34 33.11
C ILE A 532 17.34 0.57 33.52
N ASP A 533 17.01 1.66 34.22
CA ASP A 533 17.96 2.62 34.76
C ASP A 533 18.39 2.20 36.16
N ILE A 534 19.65 1.80 36.30
CA ILE A 534 20.24 1.26 37.54
C ILE A 534 21.02 2.33 38.31
N GLU A 535 21.25 2.09 39.60
CA GLU A 535 22.09 2.92 40.46
C GLU A 535 23.32 2.15 40.95
N ASP A 536 23.12 0.91 41.40
CA ASP A 536 24.17 0.02 41.89
C ASP A 536 24.13 -1.31 41.13
N ALA A 537 25.09 -1.48 40.23
CA ALA A 537 25.21 -2.67 39.40
C ALA A 537 25.29 -4.00 40.19
N VAL A 538 25.71 -3.99 41.46
CA VAL A 538 25.75 -5.20 42.30
C VAL A 538 24.37 -5.47 42.91
N ALA A 539 23.75 -4.45 43.50
CA ALA A 539 22.45 -4.59 44.15
C ALA A 539 21.30 -4.83 43.17
N ASP A 540 21.40 -4.26 41.96
CA ASP A 540 20.29 -4.20 41.00
C ASP A 540 20.21 -5.44 40.09
N PHE A 541 21.18 -6.36 40.15
CA PHE A 541 21.18 -7.58 39.32
C PHE A 541 19.91 -8.42 39.51
N GLU A 542 19.52 -8.74 40.75
CA GLU A 542 18.35 -9.59 41.01
C GLU A 542 17.04 -8.94 40.55
N PRO A 543 16.78 -7.64 40.84
CA PRO A 543 15.67 -6.90 40.24
C PRO A 543 15.64 -6.93 38.71
N VAL A 544 16.78 -6.73 38.03
CA VAL A 544 16.86 -6.77 36.55
C VAL A 544 16.46 -8.16 36.04
N MET A 545 16.95 -9.22 36.68
CA MET A 545 16.59 -10.59 36.33
C MET A 545 15.10 -10.89 36.58
N ALA A 546 14.51 -10.31 37.63
CA ALA A 546 13.08 -10.42 37.88
C ALA A 546 12.24 -9.74 36.78
N GLU A 547 12.63 -8.55 36.31
CA GLU A 547 11.96 -7.91 35.15
C GLU A 547 12.05 -8.76 33.88
N MET A 548 13.24 -9.32 33.58
CA MET A 548 13.43 -10.16 32.40
C MET A 548 12.57 -11.42 32.44
N ARG A 549 12.55 -12.13 33.58
CA ARG A 549 11.72 -13.34 33.77
C ARG A 549 10.23 -13.04 33.78
N ALA A 550 9.84 -11.82 34.14
CA ALA A 550 8.47 -11.35 34.01
C ALA A 550 8.14 -10.83 32.59
N SER A 551 9.01 -11.08 31.61
CA SER A 551 8.82 -10.66 30.22
C SER A 551 8.62 -9.15 30.06
N LEU A 552 9.35 -8.35 30.86
CA LEU A 552 9.49 -6.91 30.69
C LEU A 552 8.15 -6.15 30.68
N PRO A 553 7.36 -6.17 31.77
CA PRO A 553 5.99 -5.64 31.80
C PRO A 553 5.90 -4.10 31.62
N ARG A 554 7.03 -3.39 31.71
CA ARG A 554 7.12 -1.94 31.56
C ARG A 554 8.30 -1.61 30.65
N SER A 555 8.11 -0.64 29.75
CA SER A 555 9.15 -0.19 28.82
C SER A 555 10.20 0.70 29.47
N PHE A 556 9.92 1.29 30.64
CA PHE A 556 10.89 2.08 31.39
C PHE A 556 10.74 1.86 32.90
N VAL A 557 11.82 1.40 33.51
CA VAL A 557 11.92 1.10 34.95
C VAL A 557 13.17 1.79 35.50
N ALA A 558 13.06 2.36 36.69
CA ALA A 558 14.19 2.85 37.45
C ALA A 558 14.37 2.01 38.72
N LEU A 559 15.60 1.59 38.99
CA LEU A 559 15.98 0.85 40.18
C LEU A 559 16.89 1.72 41.04
N ARG A 560 16.53 1.86 42.32
CA ARG A 560 17.33 2.55 43.35
C ARG A 560 17.53 1.54 44.48
N GLY A 561 18.57 0.72 44.33
CA GLY A 561 18.76 -0.52 45.09
C GLY A 561 17.62 -1.51 44.87
N ALA A 562 17.11 -2.13 45.94
CA ALA A 562 16.00 -3.08 45.84
C ALA A 562 14.63 -2.45 45.53
N THR A 563 14.57 -1.12 45.37
CA THR A 563 13.32 -0.39 45.15
C THR A 563 13.09 -0.15 43.66
N ARG A 564 11.91 -0.57 43.19
CA ARG A 564 11.51 -0.45 41.80
C ARG A 564 10.54 0.71 41.60
N PHE A 565 10.83 1.55 40.61
CA PHE A 565 9.98 2.64 40.18
C PHE A 565 9.60 2.48 38.71
N VAL A 566 8.36 2.82 38.37
CA VAL A 566 7.83 2.77 37.01
C VAL A 566 7.35 4.15 36.56
N GLU A 567 7.55 4.45 35.28
CA GLU A 567 7.01 5.67 34.66
C GLU A 567 5.47 5.63 34.70
N ASP A 568 4.87 6.75 35.12
CA ASP A 568 3.44 7.01 35.18
C ASP A 568 3.18 8.51 34.97
N VAL A 569 1.91 8.94 35.00
CA VAL A 569 1.53 10.35 34.85
C VAL A 569 0.51 10.79 35.89
N GLU A 570 0.57 12.06 36.26
CA GLU A 570 -0.39 12.71 37.16
C GLU A 570 -1.02 13.92 36.49
N THR A 571 -2.29 14.19 36.81
CA THR A 571 -2.98 15.38 36.31
C THR A 571 -2.47 16.61 37.04
N LEU A 572 -2.03 17.62 36.28
CA LEU A 572 -1.67 18.91 36.83
C LEU A 572 -2.94 19.72 37.09
N THR A 573 -3.25 19.91 38.38
CA THR A 573 -4.23 20.91 38.80
C THR A 573 -3.52 22.27 38.72
N ALA A 574 -3.97 23.14 37.81
CA ALA A 574 -3.34 24.43 37.62
C ALA A 574 -3.43 25.23 38.93
N ALA A 575 -2.31 25.41 39.63
CA ALA A 575 -2.17 26.54 40.51
C ALA A 575 -2.30 27.80 39.63
N GLY A 576 -3.14 28.75 40.02
CA GLY A 576 -3.25 30.01 39.29
C GLY A 576 -1.89 30.70 39.16
N PRO A 577 -1.74 31.68 38.25
CA PRO A 577 -0.48 32.38 37.94
C PRO A 577 0.24 33.08 39.12
N ASP A 578 -0.27 32.95 40.34
CA ASP A 578 0.21 33.64 41.55
C ASP A 578 0.91 32.72 42.58
N ALA A 579 1.09 31.42 42.33
CA ALA A 579 1.64 30.51 43.34
C ALA A 579 3.17 30.53 43.53
N GLY A 580 3.91 31.34 42.76
CA GLY A 580 5.38 31.32 42.78
C GLY A 580 6.06 32.67 42.51
N GLY A 581 5.82 33.68 43.35
CA GLY A 581 6.79 34.72 43.76
C GLY A 581 7.66 35.48 42.73
N GLY A 582 7.39 35.41 41.42
CA GLY A 582 8.11 36.12 40.38
C GLY A 582 7.33 36.11 39.06
N SER A 583 7.22 37.26 38.41
CA SER A 583 6.40 37.51 37.21
C SER A 583 6.89 36.73 35.97
N ARG A 584 6.72 35.40 35.95
CA ARG A 584 6.89 34.58 34.75
C ARG A 584 5.61 34.66 33.91
N CYS A 585 5.56 35.64 33.02
CA CYS A 585 4.43 35.85 32.13
C CYS A 585 4.89 36.26 30.74
N LEU A 586 4.06 36.02 29.74
CA LEU A 586 4.20 36.66 28.44
C LEU A 586 3.91 38.15 28.59
N ARG A 587 4.70 39.00 27.91
CA ARG A 587 4.66 40.46 28.04
C ARG A 587 4.03 41.07 26.80
N PRO A 588 3.12 42.04 26.95
CA PRO A 588 2.71 42.86 25.82
C PRO A 588 3.93 43.51 25.13
N GLY A 589 4.09 43.30 23.83
CA GLY A 589 5.24 43.80 23.06
C GLY A 589 6.57 43.09 23.30
N GLY A 590 6.59 41.94 23.98
CA GLY A 590 7.80 41.14 24.23
C GLY A 590 8.42 40.57 22.95
N VAL A 591 9.74 40.29 23.00
CA VAL A 591 10.55 39.75 21.91
C VAL A 591 10.75 38.25 22.09
N TYR A 592 10.22 37.45 21.16
CA TYR A 592 10.24 35.99 21.24
C TYR A 592 10.87 35.37 19.99
N VAL A 593 11.77 34.42 20.20
CA VAL A 593 12.38 33.62 19.14
C VAL A 593 11.61 32.31 18.99
N ILE A 594 11.13 32.01 17.79
CA ILE A 594 10.39 30.78 17.48
C ILE A 594 11.12 30.05 16.36
N THR A 595 11.79 28.94 16.68
CA THR A 595 12.39 28.07 15.66
C THR A 595 11.34 27.17 15.04
N GLY A 596 11.40 26.92 13.73
CA GLY A 596 10.27 26.32 13.01
C GLY A 596 9.07 27.28 12.95
N GLY A 597 9.31 28.59 13.09
CA GLY A 597 8.25 29.60 13.29
C GLY A 597 7.30 29.79 12.11
N LEU A 598 7.68 29.34 10.92
CA LEU A 598 6.81 29.29 9.72
C LEU A 598 6.18 27.91 9.48
N GLY A 599 6.56 26.89 10.26
CA GLY A 599 5.89 25.59 10.27
C GLY A 599 4.54 25.67 10.96
N GLY A 600 3.63 24.71 10.73
CA GLY A 600 2.24 24.82 11.19
C GLY A 600 2.08 25.07 12.70
N VAL A 601 2.77 24.31 13.56
CA VAL A 601 2.74 24.52 15.02
C VAL A 601 3.37 25.86 15.41
N GLY A 602 4.56 26.17 14.88
CA GLY A 602 5.25 27.42 15.17
C GLY A 602 4.45 28.66 14.76
N ARG A 603 3.78 28.61 13.60
CA ARG A 603 2.89 29.67 13.08
C ARG A 603 1.65 29.83 13.97
N ALA A 604 1.04 28.74 14.43
CA ALA A 604 -0.11 28.82 15.33
C ALA A 604 0.25 29.51 16.65
N VAL A 605 1.41 29.16 17.23
CA VAL A 605 1.95 29.82 18.43
C VAL A 605 2.28 31.29 18.15
N ALA A 606 2.95 31.59 17.04
CA ALA A 606 3.27 32.95 16.61
C ALA A 606 2.01 33.81 16.45
N ALA A 607 0.97 33.29 15.81
CA ALA A 607 -0.30 34.00 15.60
C ALA A 607 -1.07 34.21 16.90
N TRP A 608 -0.98 33.28 17.85
CA TRP A 608 -1.54 33.45 19.19
C TRP A 608 -0.79 34.54 19.98
N MET A 609 0.55 34.53 19.96
CA MET A 609 1.37 35.56 20.61
C MET A 609 1.16 36.95 19.98
N ALA A 610 1.04 37.02 18.65
CA ALA A 610 0.70 38.24 17.92
C ALA A 610 -0.64 38.81 18.39
N ARG A 611 -1.71 37.99 18.37
CA ARG A 611 -3.06 38.40 18.77
C ARG A 611 -3.15 38.85 20.23
N LYS A 612 -2.66 38.02 21.15
CA LYS A 612 -2.87 38.22 22.58
C LYS A 612 -1.90 39.24 23.20
N TYR A 613 -0.66 39.27 22.72
CA TYR A 613 0.42 40.04 23.33
C TYR A 613 1.04 41.09 22.41
N GLN A 614 0.61 41.21 21.15
CA GLN A 614 1.23 42.14 20.18
C GLN A 614 2.76 41.96 20.14
N ALA A 615 3.18 40.70 20.18
CA ALA A 615 4.57 40.31 20.33
C ALA A 615 5.43 40.74 19.12
N ARG A 616 6.73 40.92 19.37
CA ARG A 616 7.78 41.04 18.35
C ARG A 616 8.36 39.64 18.14
N LEU A 617 8.22 39.12 16.93
CA LEU A 617 8.46 37.71 16.62
C LEU A 617 9.70 37.57 15.75
N VAL A 618 10.63 36.72 16.18
CA VAL A 618 11.80 36.31 15.40
C VAL A 618 11.57 34.86 14.97
N LEU A 619 11.19 34.66 13.72
CA LEU A 619 10.86 33.35 13.16
C LEU A 619 12.09 32.79 12.47
N VAL A 620 12.57 31.64 12.95
CA VAL A 620 13.79 31.00 12.45
C VAL A 620 13.43 29.71 11.71
N GLY A 621 13.97 29.52 10.51
CA GLY A 621 13.81 28.31 9.71
C GLY A 621 14.93 28.17 8.68
N ARG A 622 15.10 27.00 8.06
CA ARG A 622 16.23 26.74 7.14
C ARG A 622 16.10 27.45 5.80
N THR A 623 14.88 27.53 5.26
CA THR A 623 14.67 28.08 3.92
C THR A 623 14.58 29.61 3.98
N PRO A 624 15.38 30.33 3.18
CA PRO A 624 15.29 31.78 3.10
C PRO A 624 13.99 32.24 2.45
N LEU A 625 13.51 33.41 2.88
CA LEU A 625 12.46 34.14 2.16
C LEU A 625 13.09 35.10 1.14
N PRO A 626 12.45 35.30 -0.03
CA PRO A 626 12.84 36.34 -0.98
C PRO A 626 12.84 37.73 -0.34
N GLU A 627 13.52 38.70 -0.97
CA GLU A 627 13.50 40.08 -0.48
C GLU A 627 12.07 40.64 -0.49
N ARG A 628 11.68 41.38 0.56
CA ARG A 628 10.32 41.90 0.74
C ARG A 628 9.80 42.73 -0.43
N LYS A 629 10.69 43.41 -1.16
CA LYS A 629 10.35 44.24 -2.33
C LYS A 629 9.78 43.42 -3.49
N ASP A 630 10.15 42.15 -3.58
CA ASP A 630 9.79 41.25 -4.68
C ASP A 630 8.52 40.43 -4.38
N TRP A 631 8.02 40.47 -3.13
CA TRP A 631 6.88 39.64 -2.70
C TRP A 631 5.60 39.87 -3.52
N ALA A 632 5.28 41.13 -3.83
CA ALA A 632 4.08 41.46 -4.60
C ALA A 632 4.12 40.90 -6.04
N ALA A 633 5.31 40.85 -6.65
CA ALA A 633 5.50 40.25 -7.97
C ALA A 633 5.38 38.72 -7.90
N LEU A 634 6.07 38.10 -6.95
CA LEU A 634 6.11 36.64 -6.74
C LEU A 634 4.75 36.04 -6.34
N GLU A 635 3.88 36.79 -5.66
CA GLU A 635 2.52 36.32 -5.37
C GLU A 635 1.63 36.29 -6.62
N SER A 636 1.92 37.16 -7.60
CA SER A 636 1.13 37.31 -8.85
C SER A 636 1.66 36.49 -10.03
N GLU A 637 2.89 35.97 -9.94
CA GLU A 637 3.55 35.26 -11.02
C GLU A 637 3.09 33.79 -11.10
N LEU A 638 2.61 33.38 -12.28
CA LEU A 638 2.28 32.01 -12.64
C LEU A 638 3.60 31.21 -12.80
N GLY A 639 4.17 30.78 -11.68
CA GLY A 639 5.41 29.99 -11.64
C GLY A 639 6.09 29.93 -10.27
N THR A 640 5.78 30.84 -9.35
CA THR A 640 6.30 30.80 -7.99
C THR A 640 5.79 29.55 -7.24
N ASP A 641 6.69 28.89 -6.52
CA ASP A 641 6.36 27.68 -5.77
C ASP A 641 5.33 27.98 -4.67
N ALA A 642 4.42 27.03 -4.44
CA ALA A 642 3.31 27.21 -3.52
C ALA A 642 3.77 27.42 -2.06
N GLU A 643 4.91 26.83 -1.68
CA GLU A 643 5.45 26.90 -0.32
C GLU A 643 6.01 28.30 0.00
N THR A 644 6.73 28.92 -0.95
CA THR A 644 7.20 30.30 -0.84
C THR A 644 6.03 31.27 -0.71
N ARG A 645 4.96 31.10 -1.52
CA ARG A 645 3.74 31.92 -1.40
C ARG A 645 3.06 31.74 -0.04
N GLU A 646 2.93 30.51 0.45
CA GLU A 646 2.35 30.22 1.77
C GLU A 646 3.13 30.90 2.90
N ARG A 647 4.47 30.84 2.86
CA ARG A 647 5.35 31.44 3.87
C ARG A 647 5.31 32.98 3.84
N ILE A 648 5.28 33.58 2.65
CA ILE A 648 5.08 35.03 2.50
C ILE A 648 3.74 35.45 3.11
N GLY A 649 2.66 34.74 2.74
CA GLY A 649 1.32 34.96 3.28
C GLY A 649 1.26 34.83 4.81
N ALA A 650 1.94 33.84 5.38
CA ALA A 650 2.03 33.63 6.82
C ALA A 650 2.67 34.81 7.55
N VAL A 651 3.75 35.39 7.01
CA VAL A 651 4.38 36.58 7.60
C VAL A 651 3.43 37.78 7.55
N ARG A 652 2.78 38.00 6.40
CA ARG A 652 1.81 39.10 6.27
C ARG A 652 0.62 38.97 7.20
N GLU A 653 0.12 37.75 7.42
CA GLU A 653 -0.95 37.49 8.38
C GLU A 653 -0.52 37.91 9.80
N LEU A 654 0.67 37.51 10.24
CA LEU A 654 1.21 37.90 11.55
C LEU A 654 1.35 39.42 11.69
N GLU A 655 1.81 40.10 10.62
CA GLU A 655 1.91 41.56 10.60
C GLU A 655 0.54 42.24 10.63
N ALA A 656 -0.46 41.70 9.92
CA ALA A 656 -1.84 42.17 9.96
C ALA A 656 -2.48 42.01 11.35
N LEU A 657 -2.04 41.01 12.12
CA LEU A 657 -2.42 40.81 13.53
C LEU A 657 -1.69 41.78 14.50
N GLY A 658 -0.83 42.65 13.98
CA GLY A 658 -0.13 43.70 14.73
C GLY A 658 1.27 43.32 15.22
N ALA A 659 1.77 42.12 14.90
CA ALA A 659 3.12 41.73 15.26
C ALA A 659 4.19 42.39 14.38
N GLN A 660 5.35 42.66 14.96
CA GLN A 660 6.54 42.98 14.17
C GLN A 660 7.34 41.70 13.95
N VAL A 661 7.57 41.33 12.70
CA VAL A 661 8.16 40.02 12.35
C VAL A 661 9.54 40.19 11.70
N LEU A 662 10.53 39.49 12.26
CA LEU A 662 11.84 39.26 11.65
C LEU A 662 11.93 37.78 11.27
N VAL A 663 12.16 37.48 9.99
CA VAL A 663 12.38 36.10 9.53
C VAL A 663 13.86 35.92 9.21
N GLU A 664 14.44 34.85 9.74
CA GLU A 664 15.87 34.56 9.60
C GLU A 664 16.08 33.13 9.10
N ALA A 665 16.84 33.01 8.01
CA ALA A 665 17.22 31.74 7.42
C ALA A 665 18.43 31.18 8.19
N CYS A 666 18.23 30.14 8.97
CA CYS A 666 19.26 29.55 9.81
C CYS A 666 18.91 28.08 10.09
N ASP A 667 19.89 27.20 9.93
CA ASP A 667 19.82 25.88 10.57
C ASP A 667 20.03 26.07 12.07
N VAL A 668 19.14 25.50 12.88
CA VAL A 668 19.20 25.64 14.34
C VAL A 668 20.41 24.89 14.94
N THR A 669 20.96 23.93 14.21
CA THR A 669 22.16 23.17 14.60
C THR A 669 23.44 24.01 14.44
N ASP A 670 23.43 25.02 13.57
CA ASP A 670 24.55 25.95 13.38
C ASP A 670 24.56 27.00 14.50
N ARG A 671 25.33 26.70 15.55
CA ARG A 671 25.51 27.59 16.69
C ARG A 671 26.00 28.99 16.31
N ALA A 672 26.89 29.11 15.32
CA ALA A 672 27.48 30.39 14.93
C ALA A 672 26.44 31.26 14.21
N ALA A 673 25.75 30.69 13.22
CA ALA A 673 24.66 31.38 12.52
C ALA A 673 23.53 31.78 13.48
N LEU A 674 23.16 30.89 14.41
CA LEU A 674 22.14 31.16 15.41
C LEU A 674 22.53 32.31 16.35
N ALA A 675 23.81 32.41 16.74
CA ALA A 675 24.29 33.54 17.53
C ALA A 675 24.14 34.88 16.77
N GLU A 676 24.39 34.89 15.46
CA GLU A 676 24.20 36.08 14.64
C GLU A 676 22.72 36.48 14.53
N VAL A 677 21.82 35.50 14.37
CA VAL A 677 20.37 35.71 14.38
C VAL A 677 19.94 36.42 15.67
N VAL A 678 20.44 35.98 16.82
CA VAL A 678 20.15 36.61 18.12
C VAL A 678 20.72 38.03 18.22
N VAL A 679 21.90 38.29 17.64
CA VAL A 679 22.47 39.65 17.57
C VAL A 679 21.60 40.57 16.69
N ARG A 680 21.15 40.09 15.52
CA ARG A 680 20.27 40.85 14.62
C ARG A 680 18.90 41.12 15.26
N ALA A 681 18.31 40.13 15.91
CA ALA A 681 17.10 40.29 16.72
C ALA A 681 17.29 41.35 17.82
N GLY A 682 18.43 41.29 18.53
CA GLY A 682 18.80 42.27 19.55
C GLY A 682 18.86 43.71 19.04
N ARG A 683 19.49 43.90 17.87
CA ARG A 683 19.58 45.22 17.22
C ARG A 683 18.22 45.73 16.75
N ARG A 684 17.34 44.83 16.30
CA ARG A 684 16.04 45.19 15.72
C ARG A 684 14.96 45.44 16.77
N PHE A 685 14.87 44.60 17.80
CA PHE A 685 13.74 44.59 18.74
C PHE A 685 14.13 44.76 20.22
N GLY A 686 15.42 44.69 20.55
CA GLY A 686 15.92 44.68 21.93
C GLY A 686 16.19 43.26 22.45
N ALA A 687 16.42 43.13 23.77
CA ALA A 687 16.70 41.84 24.39
C ALA A 687 15.59 40.82 24.10
N VAL A 688 15.95 39.57 23.85
CA VAL A 688 15.00 38.45 23.70
C VAL A 688 14.49 38.05 25.09
N GLN A 689 13.18 37.95 25.27
CA GLN A 689 12.55 37.54 26.54
C GLN A 689 12.17 36.06 26.58
N GLY A 690 12.00 35.38 25.45
CA GLY A 690 11.66 33.96 25.50
C GLY A 690 11.94 33.23 24.20
N VAL A 691 12.06 31.91 24.31
CA VAL A 691 12.35 31.01 23.20
C VAL A 691 11.27 29.93 23.14
N VAL A 692 10.74 29.69 21.95
CA VAL A 692 9.90 28.52 21.62
C VAL A 692 10.63 27.71 20.56
N HIS A 693 11.14 26.56 20.96
CA HIS A 693 11.77 25.62 20.06
C HIS A 693 10.74 24.64 19.51
N ALA A 694 10.17 24.97 18.35
CA ALA A 694 9.20 24.16 17.61
C ALA A 694 9.78 23.57 16.30
N ALA A 695 11.10 23.63 16.13
CA ALA A 695 11.75 23.02 14.97
C ALA A 695 11.80 21.50 15.17
N GLY A 696 11.54 20.75 14.09
CA GLY A 696 11.55 19.30 14.13
C GLY A 696 11.07 18.70 12.81
N LEU A 697 11.45 17.46 12.59
CA LEU A 697 10.95 16.59 11.53
C LEU A 697 10.18 15.45 12.19
N ALA A 698 9.15 14.94 11.53
CA ALA A 698 8.32 13.86 12.10
C ALA A 698 9.01 12.49 12.02
N GLY A 699 10.09 12.38 11.23
CA GLY A 699 10.58 11.10 10.73
C GLY A 699 9.48 10.35 9.98
N GLY A 700 9.59 9.03 9.95
CA GLY A 700 8.60 8.09 9.42
C GLY A 700 9.23 6.89 8.70
N GLY A 701 8.76 5.69 9.02
CA GLY A 701 9.20 4.42 8.42
C GLY A 701 9.71 3.43 9.47
N LEU A 702 9.49 2.13 9.26
CA LEU A 702 9.92 1.07 10.20
C LEU A 702 11.42 1.14 10.45
N ALA A 703 11.82 0.90 11.69
CA ALA A 703 13.22 0.91 12.11
C ALA A 703 14.10 -0.01 11.25
N GLN A 704 13.57 -1.17 10.82
CA GLN A 704 14.31 -2.13 9.98
C GLN A 704 14.73 -1.59 8.60
N PHE A 705 14.09 -0.52 8.12
CA PHE A 705 14.39 0.14 6.85
C PHE A 705 15.01 1.53 7.04
N ARG A 706 15.34 1.90 8.28
CA ARG A 706 15.97 3.19 8.56
C ARG A 706 17.49 3.06 8.50
N ASP A 707 18.09 3.89 7.67
CA ASP A 707 19.53 4.12 7.72
C ASP A 707 19.90 5.15 8.80
N ALA A 708 21.21 5.21 9.11
CA ALA A 708 21.75 6.10 10.13
C ALA A 708 21.65 7.58 9.77
N GLU A 709 21.71 7.93 8.48
CA GLU A 709 21.64 9.32 8.03
C GLU A 709 20.24 9.90 8.26
N ALA A 710 19.20 9.17 7.86
CA ALA A 710 17.81 9.53 8.08
C ALA A 710 17.47 9.67 9.57
N MET A 711 18.00 8.78 10.43
CA MET A 711 17.82 8.91 11.88
C MET A 711 18.51 10.19 12.40
N ARG A 712 19.75 10.47 11.98
CA ARG A 712 20.47 11.70 12.37
C ARG A 712 19.73 12.96 11.93
N GLU A 713 19.17 13.00 10.73
CA GLU A 713 18.38 14.16 10.25
C GLU A 713 17.18 14.47 11.15
N VAL A 714 16.52 13.44 11.68
CA VAL A 714 15.36 13.59 12.59
C VAL A 714 15.80 14.05 13.98
N LEU A 715 16.94 13.56 14.47
CA LEU A 715 17.52 13.93 15.76
C LEU A 715 18.04 15.37 15.74
N ALA A 716 18.77 15.76 14.70
CA ALA A 716 19.54 17.00 14.61
C ALA A 716 18.80 18.28 15.08
N PRO A 717 17.58 18.61 14.60
CA PRO A 717 16.91 19.84 15.03
C PRO A 717 16.51 19.81 16.50
N LYS A 718 16.24 18.65 17.10
CA LYS A 718 15.78 18.50 18.49
C LYS A 718 16.93 18.30 19.47
N VAL A 719 17.97 17.58 19.07
CA VAL A 719 19.11 17.28 19.92
C VAL A 719 20.14 18.39 19.80
N ASP A 720 20.83 18.48 18.66
CA ASP A 720 21.88 19.48 18.43
C ASP A 720 21.32 20.90 18.42
N GLY A 721 20.14 21.09 17.84
CA GLY A 721 19.45 22.38 17.84
C GLY A 721 19.14 22.91 19.24
N THR A 722 18.72 22.04 20.16
CA THR A 722 18.48 22.42 21.56
C THR A 722 19.78 22.78 22.27
N LEU A 723 20.84 22.00 22.05
CA LEU A 723 22.16 22.27 22.63
C LEU A 723 22.75 23.59 22.10
N ALA A 724 22.59 23.87 20.79
CA ALA A 724 23.00 25.13 20.18
C ALA A 724 22.22 26.32 20.75
N LEU A 725 20.89 26.22 20.85
CA LEU A 725 20.04 27.24 21.48
C LEU A 725 20.43 27.48 22.93
N ALA A 726 20.58 26.43 23.73
CA ALA A 726 20.99 26.53 25.13
C ALA A 726 22.34 27.25 25.28
N SER A 727 23.28 26.97 24.38
CA SER A 727 24.58 27.63 24.35
C SER A 727 24.50 29.12 23.97
N VAL A 728 23.71 29.47 22.96
CA VAL A 728 23.55 30.86 22.47
C VAL A 728 22.79 31.73 23.48
N PHE A 729 21.81 31.16 24.17
CA PHE A 729 21.02 31.85 25.18
C PHE A 729 21.58 31.71 26.61
N GLY A 730 22.65 30.94 26.79
CA GLY A 730 23.33 30.75 28.08
C GLY A 730 23.71 32.08 28.74
N GLY A 731 23.36 32.23 30.02
CA GLY A 731 23.63 33.44 30.80
C GLY A 731 22.69 34.63 30.53
N ARG A 732 21.72 34.52 29.60
CA ARG A 732 20.69 35.54 29.38
C ARG A 732 19.50 35.32 30.30
N GLN A 733 18.89 36.41 30.76
CA GLN A 733 17.64 36.35 31.53
C GLN A 733 16.45 36.22 30.58
N LEU A 734 15.97 35.00 30.39
CA LEU A 734 14.72 34.70 29.69
C LEU A 734 13.58 34.58 30.70
N ASP A 735 12.36 34.90 30.29
CA ASP A 735 11.12 34.65 31.02
C ASP A 735 10.75 33.15 30.94
N PHE A 736 10.92 32.52 29.77
CA PHE A 736 10.77 31.07 29.57
C PHE A 736 11.66 30.55 28.43
N PHE A 737 12.01 29.26 28.48
CA PHE A 737 12.63 28.52 27.37
C PHE A 737 11.81 27.24 27.10
N ALA A 738 10.95 27.26 26.09
CA ALA A 738 10.07 26.16 25.78
C ALA A 738 10.66 25.26 24.69
N VAL A 739 10.74 23.95 24.93
CA VAL A 739 11.04 22.95 23.89
C VAL A 739 9.80 22.12 23.62
N PHE A 740 9.41 21.99 22.35
CA PHE A 740 8.22 21.22 21.99
C PHE A 740 8.60 19.77 21.74
N SER A 741 8.16 18.92 22.67
CA SER A 741 8.26 17.47 22.65
C SER A 741 6.96 16.84 22.14
N SER A 742 6.82 15.53 22.29
CA SER A 742 5.63 14.77 21.88
C SER A 742 5.31 13.64 22.84
N THR A 743 4.02 13.29 22.97
CA THR A 743 3.58 12.07 23.68
C THR A 743 4.21 10.78 23.13
N ALA A 744 4.79 10.81 21.92
CA ALA A 744 5.56 9.70 21.36
C ALA A 744 6.76 9.30 22.24
N ALA A 745 7.41 10.25 22.92
CA ALA A 745 8.50 9.97 23.87
C ALA A 745 8.05 9.12 25.07
N LEU A 746 6.77 9.26 25.46
CA LEU A 746 6.17 8.53 26.56
C LEU A 746 5.64 7.16 26.11
N LEU A 747 4.90 7.12 25.00
CA LEU A 747 4.12 5.95 24.60
C LEU A 747 4.80 5.06 23.56
N GLY A 748 5.77 5.60 22.82
CA GLY A 748 6.22 5.02 21.55
C GLY A 748 5.18 5.17 20.45
N ASN A 749 5.63 5.16 19.20
CA ASN A 749 4.76 5.14 18.02
C ASN A 749 5.42 4.27 16.96
N LEU A 750 4.62 3.55 16.18
CA LEU A 750 5.11 2.73 15.08
C LEU A 750 5.85 3.58 14.04
N GLY A 751 7.01 3.12 13.56
CA GLY A 751 7.75 3.77 12.48
C GLY A 751 8.36 5.12 12.88
N GLN A 752 8.43 5.40 14.18
CA GLN A 752 8.89 6.67 14.75
C GLN A 752 9.99 6.43 15.80
N VAL A 753 10.90 5.50 15.54
CA VAL A 753 11.98 5.13 16.48
C VAL A 753 12.91 6.31 16.79
N ASP A 754 13.32 7.03 15.76
CA ASP A 754 14.15 8.24 15.77
C ASP A 754 13.40 9.44 16.34
N TYR A 755 12.15 9.66 15.93
CA TYR A 755 11.30 10.72 16.47
C TYR A 755 11.01 10.53 17.96
N CYS A 756 10.75 9.29 18.40
CA CYS A 756 10.60 8.94 19.81
C CYS A 756 11.88 9.28 20.58
N ALA A 757 13.04 8.84 20.09
CA ALA A 757 14.35 9.13 20.69
C ALA A 757 14.63 10.64 20.80
N ALA A 758 14.41 11.39 19.73
CA ALA A 758 14.65 12.83 19.68
C ALA A 758 13.78 13.63 20.67
N ASN A 759 12.51 13.24 20.84
CA ASN A 759 11.62 13.88 21.82
C ASN A 759 11.92 13.43 23.25
N ALA A 760 12.30 12.17 23.46
CA ALA A 760 12.75 11.67 24.76
C ALA A 760 14.01 12.41 25.25
N PHE A 761 14.92 12.77 24.33
CA PHE A 761 16.04 13.64 24.63
C PHE A 761 15.60 15.02 25.13
N LEU A 762 14.64 15.69 24.46
CA LEU A 762 14.12 17.00 24.89
C LEU A 762 13.54 16.96 26.31
N ASP A 763 12.74 15.93 26.57
CA ASP A 763 12.13 15.66 27.86
C ASP A 763 13.19 15.50 28.95
N ALA A 764 14.17 14.62 28.72
CA ALA A 764 15.25 14.39 29.68
C ALA A 764 16.15 15.63 29.80
N TRP A 765 16.36 16.40 28.74
CA TRP A 765 17.19 17.60 28.77
C TRP A 765 16.58 18.68 29.65
N ALA A 766 15.25 18.88 29.63
CA ALA A 766 14.57 19.85 30.50
C ALA A 766 14.80 19.56 32.00
N ASP A 767 14.93 18.28 32.38
CA ASP A 767 15.24 17.86 33.75
C ASP A 767 16.73 17.97 34.10
N SER A 768 17.60 18.18 33.10
CA SER A 768 19.04 18.23 33.30
C SER A 768 19.51 19.52 34.00
N PRO A 769 20.66 19.47 34.71
CA PRO A 769 21.29 20.66 35.27
C PRO A 769 21.73 21.70 34.23
N ASP A 770 22.01 21.25 33.01
CA ASP A 770 22.48 22.10 31.90
C ASP A 770 21.36 22.95 31.29
N ALA A 771 20.09 22.59 31.54
CA ALA A 771 18.97 23.34 31.02
C ALA A 771 18.69 24.61 31.85
N PRO A 772 18.21 25.71 31.21
CA PRO A 772 17.86 26.94 31.92
C PRO A 772 16.85 26.71 33.05
N ALA A 773 16.94 27.50 34.13
CA ALA A 773 16.06 27.36 35.29
C ALA A 773 14.55 27.55 34.99
N ASN A 774 14.23 28.16 33.86
CA ASN A 774 12.89 28.45 33.36
C ASN A 774 12.57 27.66 32.08
N VAL A 775 13.27 26.53 31.87
CA VAL A 775 12.97 25.59 30.80
C VAL A 775 11.65 24.88 31.05
N VAL A 776 10.91 24.59 29.97
CA VAL A 776 9.77 23.69 29.98
C VAL A 776 9.76 22.84 28.70
N ALA A 777 9.78 21.53 28.85
CA ALA A 777 9.47 20.59 27.78
C ALA A 777 7.96 20.35 27.73
N VAL A 778 7.33 20.69 26.62
CA VAL A 778 5.89 20.46 26.41
C VAL A 778 5.70 19.30 25.45
N ALA A 779 5.32 18.15 25.98
CA ALA A 779 5.00 16.95 25.21
C ALA A 779 3.57 17.04 24.66
N TRP A 780 3.45 17.41 23.40
CA TRP A 780 2.16 17.55 22.74
C TRP A 780 1.59 16.21 22.26
N ASP A 781 0.28 16.05 22.41
CA ASP A 781 -0.50 15.11 21.61
C ASP A 781 -0.49 15.51 20.12
N VAL A 782 -1.03 14.65 19.28
CA VAL A 782 -1.11 14.89 17.83
C VAL A 782 -1.91 16.18 17.53
N TRP A 783 -1.31 17.16 16.85
CA TRP A 783 -2.00 18.37 16.39
C TRP A 783 -2.78 18.06 15.10
N ARG A 784 -4.11 18.22 15.14
CA ARG A 784 -5.04 17.70 14.10
C ARG A 784 -5.13 18.54 12.83
N ASP A 785 -5.02 19.85 12.97
CA ASP A 785 -5.36 20.87 11.96
C ASP A 785 -4.14 21.70 11.52
N VAL A 786 -3.02 21.63 12.25
CA VAL A 786 -1.75 22.29 11.88
C VAL A 786 -0.54 21.43 12.21
N GLY A 787 0.57 21.65 11.50
CA GLY A 787 1.83 20.95 11.76
C GLY A 787 1.97 19.64 10.99
N MET A 788 2.84 18.76 11.48
CA MET A 788 3.27 17.54 10.77
C MET A 788 2.18 16.46 10.69
N ALA A 789 1.14 16.56 11.53
CA ALA A 789 0.01 15.65 11.56
C ALA A 789 -1.32 16.31 11.13
N ALA A 790 -1.25 17.53 10.58
CA ALA A 790 -2.40 18.20 10.02
C ALA A 790 -3.00 17.36 8.90
N ALA A 791 -4.31 17.16 8.94
CA ALA A 791 -5.07 16.39 7.96
C ALA A 791 -4.71 16.78 6.50
N GLU A 792 -4.43 18.05 6.24
CA GLU A 792 -4.08 18.59 4.91
C GLU A 792 -2.63 18.33 4.44
N ARG A 793 -1.71 18.03 5.37
CA ARG A 793 -0.30 17.69 5.07
C ARG A 793 -0.01 16.20 5.18
N LEU A 794 -0.92 15.45 5.79
CA LEU A 794 -0.97 14.00 5.68
C LEU A 794 -1.31 13.62 4.23
N PRO A 795 -0.72 12.54 3.67
CA PRO A 795 -1.21 11.93 2.44
C PRO A 795 -2.74 11.80 2.49
N SER A 796 -3.42 12.10 1.38
CA SER A 796 -4.90 12.17 1.29
C SER A 796 -5.63 10.92 1.82
N VAL A 797 -4.90 9.81 1.84
CA VAL A 797 -5.16 8.54 2.52
C VAL A 797 -5.37 8.68 4.03
N LEU A 798 -4.37 9.16 4.78
CA LEU A 798 -4.38 9.31 6.24
C LEU A 798 -5.39 10.36 6.69
N ARG A 799 -5.63 11.37 5.83
CA ARG A 799 -6.68 12.38 6.00
C ARG A 799 -8.09 11.76 6.05
N LYS A 800 -8.33 10.70 5.27
CA LYS A 800 -9.62 10.03 5.14
C LYS A 800 -9.78 8.86 6.11
N ALA A 801 -8.69 8.17 6.48
CA ALA A 801 -8.68 7.19 7.57
C ALA A 801 -9.09 7.78 8.93
N HIS A 802 -8.77 9.06 9.15
CA HIS A 802 -9.16 9.81 10.34
C HIS A 802 -10.54 10.49 10.23
N ALA A 803 -11.20 10.46 9.07
CA ALA A 803 -12.46 11.18 8.85
C ALA A 803 -13.70 10.46 9.42
N GLY A 804 -13.58 9.18 9.78
CA GLY A 804 -14.67 8.37 10.36
C GLY A 804 -14.46 7.94 11.83
N ARG A 805 -13.34 8.31 12.46
CA ARG A 805 -13.10 8.19 13.90
C ARG A 805 -13.15 9.60 14.48
N GLU A 806 -13.65 9.80 15.70
CA GLU A 806 -13.38 11.09 16.37
C GLU A 806 -11.86 11.26 16.39
N PRO A 807 -11.30 12.31 15.76
CA PRO A 807 -9.86 12.34 15.56
C PRO A 807 -9.18 12.51 16.91
N SER A 808 -8.42 11.48 17.32
CA SER A 808 -7.55 11.52 18.50
C SER A 808 -6.50 12.61 18.32
N GLY A 809 -6.24 13.38 19.37
CA GLY A 809 -5.33 14.52 19.33
C GLY A 809 -6.00 15.83 19.70
N ILE A 810 -5.29 16.93 19.47
CA ILE A 810 -5.65 18.28 19.92
C ILE A 810 -5.79 19.22 18.71
N LEU A 811 -6.81 20.08 18.72
CA LEU A 811 -6.93 21.17 17.75
C LEU A 811 -5.93 22.29 18.08
N ALA A 812 -5.46 23.02 17.09
CA ALA A 812 -4.55 24.14 17.29
C ALA A 812 -5.14 25.18 18.24
N THR A 813 -6.45 25.44 18.12
CA THR A 813 -7.18 26.35 19.02
C THR A 813 -7.16 25.88 20.46
N ASP A 814 -7.34 24.58 20.71
CA ASP A 814 -7.32 24.01 22.04
C ASP A 814 -5.89 24.00 22.60
N ALA A 815 -4.90 23.65 21.78
CA ALA A 815 -3.49 23.63 22.16
C ALA A 815 -2.98 25.03 22.55
N VAL A 816 -3.28 26.06 21.75
CA VAL A 816 -2.89 27.45 22.11
C VAL A 816 -3.71 27.98 23.29
N SER A 817 -4.92 27.49 23.53
CA SER A 817 -5.72 27.87 24.71
C SER A 817 -5.10 27.44 26.03
N VAL A 818 -4.38 26.30 26.03
CA VAL A 818 -3.70 25.76 27.21
C VAL A 818 -2.20 26.06 27.25
N LEU A 819 -1.63 26.61 26.16
CA LEU A 819 -0.20 26.87 26.04
C LEU A 819 0.36 27.70 27.20
N GLU A 820 -0.29 28.80 27.56
CA GLU A 820 0.18 29.64 28.68
C GLU A 820 0.17 28.89 30.01
N ARG A 821 -0.87 28.08 30.26
CA ARG A 821 -0.93 27.22 31.44
C ARG A 821 0.17 26.17 31.42
N ALA A 822 0.49 25.61 30.25
CA ALA A 822 1.56 24.63 30.12
C ALA A 822 2.95 25.27 30.34
N LEU A 823 3.20 26.46 29.78
CA LEU A 823 4.47 27.17 29.93
C LEU A 823 4.75 27.59 31.38
N PHE A 824 3.70 27.94 32.12
CA PHE A 824 3.80 28.49 33.47
C PHE A 824 3.17 27.58 34.54
N ALA A 825 3.09 26.27 34.26
CA ALA A 825 2.56 25.28 35.21
C ALA A 825 3.41 25.14 36.50
N GLY A 826 4.65 25.64 36.49
CA GLY A 826 5.63 25.44 37.55
C GLY A 826 6.51 24.22 37.36
N GLU A 827 6.12 23.32 36.45
CA GLU A 827 6.84 22.09 36.13
C GLU A 827 7.76 22.21 34.92
N ARG A 828 8.85 21.45 34.93
CA ARG A 828 9.82 21.38 33.81
C ARG A 828 9.36 20.49 32.67
N ARG A 829 8.49 19.51 32.95
CA ARG A 829 7.91 18.61 31.96
C ARG A 829 6.39 18.65 32.07
N VAL A 830 5.74 19.02 30.97
CA VAL A 830 4.29 19.12 30.87
C VAL A 830 3.83 18.33 29.66
N ILE A 831 2.86 17.44 29.84
CA ILE A 831 2.24 16.67 28.78
C ILE A 831 0.83 17.21 28.57
N VAL A 832 0.44 17.46 27.33
CA VAL A 832 -0.89 17.96 26.99
C VAL A 832 -1.63 16.91 26.18
N SER A 833 -2.81 16.47 26.66
CA SER A 833 -3.65 15.51 25.95
C SER A 833 -5.14 15.76 26.21
N THR A 834 -5.98 15.48 25.21
CA THR A 834 -7.45 15.48 25.31
C THR A 834 -8.00 14.13 25.80
N GLU A 835 -7.13 13.11 25.88
CA GLU A 835 -7.44 11.77 26.35
C GLU A 835 -6.89 11.51 27.75
N SER A 836 -7.37 10.43 28.38
CA SER A 836 -6.79 9.91 29.62
C SER A 836 -5.44 9.26 29.34
N LEU A 837 -4.34 9.98 29.64
CA LEU A 837 -2.98 9.44 29.53
C LEU A 837 -2.70 8.23 30.45
N PRO A 838 -3.19 8.18 31.71
CA PRO A 838 -3.04 6.98 32.54
C PRO A 838 -3.58 5.72 31.85
N ASP A 839 -4.76 5.82 31.23
CA ASP A 839 -5.36 4.68 30.53
C ASP A 839 -4.57 4.30 29.27
N ARG A 840 -3.97 5.27 28.56
CA ARG A 840 -3.10 5.02 27.40
C ARG A 840 -1.81 4.31 27.81
N LEU A 841 -1.21 4.71 28.92
CA LEU A 841 -0.02 4.06 29.49
C LEU A 841 -0.33 2.63 29.94
N GLU A 842 -1.43 2.41 30.65
CA GLU A 842 -1.85 1.06 31.04
C GLU A 842 -2.11 0.16 29.83
N ARG A 843 -2.79 0.67 28.79
CA ARG A 843 -3.00 -0.07 27.54
C ARG A 843 -1.68 -0.44 26.86
N GLY A 844 -0.71 0.47 26.87
CA GLY A 844 0.65 0.21 26.38
C GLY A 844 1.34 -0.92 27.14
N ALA A 845 1.33 -0.86 28.48
CA ALA A 845 1.93 -1.89 29.34
C ALA A 845 1.28 -3.27 29.14
N ARG A 846 -0.06 -3.35 29.08
CA ARG A 846 -0.78 -4.62 28.83
C ARG A 846 -0.51 -5.19 27.44
N ARG A 847 -0.25 -4.33 26.44
CA ARG A 847 0.12 -4.76 25.09
C ARG A 847 1.51 -5.40 25.07
N HIS A 848 2.45 -4.82 25.82
CA HIS A 848 3.80 -5.36 26.01
C HIS A 848 3.76 -6.74 26.68
N GLN A 849 2.93 -6.91 27.70
CA GLN A 849 2.79 -8.17 28.45
C GLN A 849 2.08 -9.30 27.68
N ARG A 850 1.14 -8.98 26.77
CA ARG A 850 0.42 -9.98 25.96
C ARG A 850 1.20 -10.54 24.78
N GLN A 851 2.31 -9.90 24.40
CA GLN A 851 3.16 -10.36 23.29
C GLN A 851 4.05 -11.55 23.68
N THR A 852 4.20 -11.84 24.99
CA THR A 852 5.05 -12.91 25.52
C THR A 852 4.31 -14.15 26.03
N GLU A 853 2.99 -14.11 26.13
CA GLU A 853 2.20 -15.34 26.32
C GLU A 853 2.19 -16.08 24.97
N GLU A 854 2.33 -17.42 24.97
CA GLU A 854 2.09 -18.26 23.78
C GLU A 854 0.86 -17.73 23.04
N PRO A 855 0.83 -17.76 21.68
CA PRO A 855 -0.31 -17.25 20.93
C PRO A 855 -1.57 -17.96 21.42
N GLY A 856 -2.27 -17.31 22.35
CA GLY A 856 -3.47 -17.84 22.95
C GLY A 856 -4.44 -18.03 21.80
N ASP A 857 -4.89 -19.28 21.64
CA ASP A 857 -5.89 -19.74 20.67
C ASP A 857 -6.76 -18.55 20.24
N GLY A 858 -6.40 -17.98 19.09
CA GLY A 858 -6.91 -16.70 18.63
C GLY A 858 -8.41 -16.83 18.55
N GLY A 859 -9.11 -16.30 19.57
CA GLY A 859 -10.53 -16.55 19.78
C GLY A 859 -11.26 -16.47 18.45
N LYS A 860 -11.78 -17.62 18.00
CA LYS A 860 -12.29 -17.87 16.65
C LYS A 860 -13.09 -16.68 16.12
N ARG A 861 -12.42 -15.80 15.37
CA ARG A 861 -13.10 -14.78 14.58
C ARG A 861 -13.56 -15.44 13.31
N SER A 862 -14.82 -15.20 12.95
CA SER A 862 -15.34 -15.68 11.69
C SER A 862 -14.60 -15.00 10.53
N GLN A 863 -14.49 -15.69 9.40
CA GLN A 863 -13.90 -15.17 8.18
C GLN A 863 -14.48 -13.79 7.81
N ALA A 864 -15.79 -13.59 8.01
CA ALA A 864 -16.50 -12.33 7.78
C ALA A 864 -16.07 -11.18 8.71
N GLU A 865 -15.71 -11.45 9.96
CA GLU A 865 -15.21 -10.43 10.89
C GLU A 865 -13.78 -10.00 10.52
N MET A 866 -12.99 -10.94 10.01
CA MET A 866 -11.62 -10.70 9.59
C MET A 866 -11.58 -9.90 8.29
N GLU A 867 -12.42 -10.28 7.33
CA GLU A 867 -12.65 -9.57 6.07
C GLU A 867 -13.16 -8.14 6.30
N SER A 868 -14.14 -7.95 7.18
CA SER A 868 -14.66 -6.62 7.52
C SER A 868 -13.59 -5.70 8.11
N VAL A 869 -12.68 -6.24 8.92
CA VAL A 869 -11.55 -5.50 9.50
C VAL A 869 -10.52 -5.15 8.42
N LEU A 870 -10.13 -6.11 7.58
CA LEU A 870 -9.22 -5.88 6.46
C LEU A 870 -9.78 -4.85 5.47
N THR A 871 -11.07 -4.95 5.12
CA THR A 871 -11.78 -3.98 4.28
C THR A 871 -11.78 -2.58 4.90
N ALA A 872 -12.02 -2.45 6.20
CA ALA A 872 -11.99 -1.15 6.88
C ALA A 872 -10.58 -0.53 6.86
N ILE A 873 -9.55 -1.34 7.12
CA ILE A 873 -8.14 -0.92 7.09
C ILE A 873 -7.75 -0.42 5.70
N TRP A 874 -8.14 -1.15 4.66
CA TRP A 874 -7.85 -0.76 3.30
C TRP A 874 -8.60 0.51 2.87
N LYS A 875 -9.89 0.64 3.23
CA LYS A 875 -10.69 1.85 2.94
C LYS A 875 -10.01 3.11 3.51
N ASP A 876 -9.50 2.98 4.73
CA ASP A 876 -8.69 3.97 5.41
C ASP A 876 -7.39 4.25 4.63
N LEU A 877 -6.62 3.22 4.27
CA LEU A 877 -5.32 3.33 3.58
C LEU A 877 -5.35 3.79 2.13
N PHE A 878 -6.50 3.81 1.46
CA PHE A 878 -6.60 4.36 0.11
C PHE A 878 -7.47 5.61 0.04
N GLY A 879 -8.02 6.04 1.18
CA GLY A 879 -8.93 7.17 1.24
C GLY A 879 -10.15 6.97 0.35
N ARG A 880 -10.74 5.77 0.39
CA ARG A 880 -11.90 5.37 -0.41
C ARG A 880 -13.04 4.98 0.52
N SER A 881 -14.24 5.50 0.28
CA SER A 881 -15.45 5.11 1.02
C SER A 881 -15.83 3.64 0.76
N HIS A 882 -15.40 3.09 -0.38
CA HIS A 882 -15.62 1.70 -0.78
C HIS A 882 -14.34 1.05 -1.34
N ILE A 883 -14.04 -0.17 -0.90
CA ILE A 883 -12.98 -1.04 -1.43
C ILE A 883 -13.55 -2.45 -1.50
N GLU A 884 -13.49 -3.02 -2.69
CA GLU A 884 -13.95 -4.37 -2.98
C GLU A 884 -13.01 -5.40 -2.36
N ARG A 885 -13.56 -6.55 -1.93
CA ARG A 885 -12.82 -7.61 -1.23
C ARG A 885 -11.63 -8.16 -2.04
N ASP A 886 -11.75 -8.16 -3.36
CA ASP A 886 -10.72 -8.69 -4.27
C ASP A 886 -9.85 -7.58 -4.86
N ALA A 887 -10.03 -6.33 -4.40
CA ALA A 887 -9.20 -5.24 -4.86
C ALA A 887 -7.74 -5.45 -4.43
N ASN A 888 -6.84 -5.38 -5.40
CA ASN A 888 -5.41 -5.59 -5.18
C ASN A 888 -4.74 -4.35 -4.56
N PHE A 889 -3.89 -4.54 -3.55
CA PHE A 889 -3.28 -3.47 -2.75
C PHE A 889 -2.52 -2.47 -3.61
N PHE A 890 -1.74 -3.00 -4.54
CA PHE A 890 -0.87 -2.22 -5.40
C PHE A 890 -1.67 -1.56 -6.53
N GLU A 891 -2.72 -2.21 -7.04
CA GLU A 891 -3.63 -1.63 -8.05
C GLU A 891 -4.48 -0.47 -7.50
N LEU A 892 -4.71 -0.44 -6.19
CA LEU A 892 -5.37 0.69 -5.53
C LEU A 892 -4.45 1.92 -5.34
N GLY A 893 -3.18 1.80 -5.75
CA GLY A 893 -2.13 2.80 -5.57
C GLY A 893 -1.25 2.56 -4.33
N GLY A 894 -1.23 1.34 -3.80
CA GLY A 894 -0.44 0.95 -2.63
C GLY A 894 1.03 0.81 -2.96
N ASP A 895 1.89 1.34 -2.09
CA ASP A 895 3.34 1.19 -2.15
C ASP A 895 3.87 0.54 -0.87
N SER A 896 5.19 0.32 -0.79
CA SER A 896 5.84 -0.31 0.36
C SER A 896 5.64 0.45 1.69
N LEU A 897 5.33 1.75 1.65
CA LEU A 897 5.08 2.59 2.83
C LEU A 897 3.65 2.41 3.34
N LEU A 898 2.65 2.40 2.44
CA LEU A 898 1.26 2.06 2.75
C LEU A 898 1.14 0.60 3.24
N PHE A 899 1.99 -0.28 2.72
CA PHE A 899 2.01 -1.69 3.10
C PHE A 899 2.40 -1.89 4.57
N VAL A 900 3.44 -1.18 5.02
CA VAL A 900 3.87 -1.16 6.42
C VAL A 900 2.72 -0.71 7.34
N GLU A 901 1.96 0.29 6.90
CA GLU A 901 0.80 0.80 7.63
C GLU A 901 -0.34 -0.23 7.68
N ALA A 902 -0.60 -0.93 6.57
CA ALA A 902 -1.54 -2.06 6.49
C ALA A 902 -1.17 -3.17 7.46
N GLY A 903 0.08 -3.66 7.41
CA GLY A 903 0.57 -4.71 8.29
C GLY A 903 0.37 -4.36 9.77
N TRP A 904 0.58 -3.09 10.16
CA TRP A 904 0.32 -2.64 11.53
C TRP A 904 -1.15 -2.57 11.90
N GLN A 905 -2.00 -2.01 11.05
CA GLN A 905 -3.43 -1.93 11.35
C GLN A 905 -4.04 -3.33 11.44
N ILE A 906 -3.57 -4.26 10.59
CA ILE A 906 -3.99 -5.66 10.58
C ILE A 906 -3.53 -6.35 11.86
N LYS A 907 -2.25 -6.23 12.22
CA LYS A 907 -1.70 -6.76 13.49
C LYS A 907 -2.42 -6.19 14.71
N LYS A 908 -2.76 -4.90 14.71
CA LYS A 908 -3.49 -4.23 15.80
C LYS A 908 -4.93 -4.72 15.93
N GLN A 909 -5.64 -4.89 14.82
CA GLN A 909 -7.07 -5.20 14.82
C GLN A 909 -7.36 -6.71 14.82
N LEU A 910 -6.51 -7.52 14.20
CA LEU A 910 -6.66 -8.98 14.04
C LEU A 910 -5.72 -9.82 14.90
N ARG A 911 -4.69 -9.22 15.54
CA ARG A 911 -3.68 -9.92 16.36
C ARG A 911 -2.90 -11.03 15.62
N VAL A 912 -2.73 -10.87 14.31
CA VAL A 912 -1.95 -11.75 13.44
C VAL A 912 -0.72 -11.03 12.91
N SER A 913 0.41 -11.73 12.73
CA SER A 913 1.63 -11.16 12.13
C SER A 913 1.60 -11.36 10.61
N LEU A 914 1.92 -10.31 9.85
CA LEU A 914 2.09 -10.35 8.40
C LEU A 914 3.47 -9.77 8.06
N THR A 915 4.17 -10.42 7.12
CA THR A 915 5.43 -9.93 6.53
C THR A 915 5.18 -9.20 5.22
N VAL A 916 6.18 -8.46 4.71
CA VAL A 916 6.14 -7.84 3.37
C VAL A 916 5.86 -8.89 2.28
N ALA A 917 6.47 -10.06 2.41
CA ALA A 917 6.26 -11.16 1.47
C ALA A 917 4.81 -11.69 1.48
N ASP A 918 4.13 -11.69 2.62
CA ASP A 918 2.76 -12.22 2.74
C ASP A 918 1.76 -11.38 1.94
N LEU A 919 1.93 -10.08 1.79
CA LEU A 919 0.98 -9.26 1.04
C LEU A 919 1.30 -9.18 -0.46
N PHE A 920 2.52 -9.51 -0.89
CA PHE A 920 2.79 -9.81 -2.29
C PHE A 920 2.24 -11.18 -2.72
N LYS A 921 2.19 -12.13 -1.78
CA LYS A 921 1.57 -13.46 -1.97
C LYS A 921 0.04 -13.40 -1.88
N PHE A 922 -0.49 -12.54 -1.01
CA PHE A 922 -1.92 -12.38 -0.72
C PHE A 922 -2.32 -10.90 -0.88
N PRO A 923 -2.30 -10.33 -2.09
CA PRO A 923 -2.43 -8.89 -2.30
C PRO A 923 -3.87 -8.37 -2.26
N THR A 924 -4.85 -9.13 -1.74
CA THR A 924 -6.26 -8.73 -1.66
C THR A 924 -6.83 -9.02 -0.28
N ILE A 925 -7.93 -8.36 0.09
CA ILE A 925 -8.61 -8.62 1.36
C ILE A 925 -9.09 -10.08 1.43
N ALA A 926 -9.56 -10.66 0.33
CA ALA A 926 -9.95 -12.07 0.26
C ALA A 926 -8.79 -13.03 0.57
N LEU A 927 -7.65 -12.83 -0.09
CA LEU A 927 -6.48 -13.71 0.04
C LEU A 927 -5.84 -13.57 1.43
N LEU A 928 -5.79 -12.35 1.98
CA LEU A 928 -5.36 -12.14 3.36
C LEU A 928 -6.32 -12.79 4.35
N THR A 929 -7.63 -12.68 4.12
CA THR A 929 -8.63 -13.31 4.99
C THR A 929 -8.49 -14.84 5.00
N GLU A 930 -8.23 -15.44 3.84
CA GLU A 930 -8.04 -16.88 3.69
C GLU A 930 -6.72 -17.34 4.31
N HIS A 931 -5.62 -16.61 4.07
CA HIS A 931 -4.32 -16.88 4.67
C HIS A 931 -4.33 -16.77 6.20
N LEU A 932 -5.11 -15.83 6.73
CA LEU A 932 -5.21 -15.56 8.16
C LEU A 932 -6.27 -16.42 8.88
N ALA A 933 -7.04 -17.25 8.17
CA ALA A 933 -8.05 -18.12 8.77
C ALA A 933 -7.40 -19.32 9.49
N PRO A 934 -7.83 -19.66 10.72
CA PRO A 934 -7.36 -20.89 11.37
C PRO A 934 -7.79 -22.09 10.53
N ALA A 935 -6.89 -23.04 10.29
CA ALA A 935 -7.16 -24.27 9.57
C ALA A 935 -8.37 -24.98 10.19
N SER A 936 -9.54 -24.81 9.58
CA SER A 936 -10.78 -25.39 10.08
C SER A 936 -10.75 -26.90 9.82
N SER A 937 -10.80 -27.64 10.91
CA SER A 937 -11.07 -29.08 11.04
C SER A 937 -12.29 -29.53 10.22
N ALA A 938 -12.10 -29.71 8.92
CA ALA A 938 -13.07 -30.30 8.00
C ALA A 938 -12.38 -31.33 7.09
N GLN A 939 -11.56 -32.21 7.69
CA GLN A 939 -11.04 -33.41 7.02
C GLN A 939 -10.68 -34.53 8.01
N GLU A 940 -11.42 -34.64 9.12
CA GLU A 940 -11.47 -35.86 9.96
C GLU A 940 -12.81 -36.57 9.74
N ALA A 941 -13.06 -37.07 8.52
CA ALA A 941 -14.12 -38.05 8.27
C ALA A 941 -13.98 -38.71 6.88
N ALA A 942 -12.85 -39.37 6.61
CA ALA A 942 -12.80 -40.55 5.73
C ALA A 942 -11.38 -41.17 5.69
N THR A 943 -11.22 -42.25 6.46
CA THR A 943 -10.38 -43.43 6.15
C THR A 943 -8.86 -43.28 6.01
N SER A 944 -8.14 -43.60 7.09
CA SER A 944 -6.87 -44.39 7.06
C SER A 944 -7.23 -45.88 6.84
N PRO A 945 -6.33 -46.83 6.42
CA PRO A 945 -4.88 -46.94 6.72
C PRO A 945 -4.00 -47.17 5.46
N THR A 946 -2.67 -46.92 5.46
CA THR A 946 -1.65 -47.85 5.99
C THR A 946 -0.27 -47.16 6.11
N GLU A 947 0.53 -47.72 7.01
CA GLU A 947 1.75 -47.23 7.64
C GLU A 947 3.02 -47.10 6.77
N ASN A 948 3.85 -46.13 7.19
CA ASN A 948 5.32 -46.11 7.30
C ASN A 948 6.19 -46.71 6.20
N ARG A 949 6.98 -45.82 5.58
CA ARG A 949 8.45 -45.97 5.53
C ARG A 949 9.16 -44.66 5.15
N ARG A 950 10.04 -44.23 6.08
CA ARG A 950 11.28 -43.43 5.93
C ARG A 950 11.28 -42.05 6.60
N THR A 951 11.68 -42.08 7.86
CA THR A 951 12.53 -41.09 8.53
C THR A 951 13.96 -41.15 7.96
N ALA A 952 14.38 -40.09 7.25
CA ALA A 952 15.76 -39.61 7.00
C ALA A 952 15.73 -38.76 5.71
N ASP A 953 15.48 -37.44 5.82
CA ASP A 953 15.80 -36.40 4.81
C ASP A 953 15.21 -34.99 5.11
N ALA A 954 14.74 -34.72 6.33
CA ALA A 954 14.02 -33.48 6.66
C ALA A 954 14.87 -32.18 6.74
N GLN A 955 15.99 -32.08 6.01
CA GLN A 955 16.83 -30.87 5.93
C GLN A 955 16.85 -30.19 4.53
N ASP A 956 16.15 -30.72 3.51
CA ASP A 956 16.21 -30.17 2.13
C ASP A 956 14.83 -29.92 1.49
N HIS A 957 13.82 -29.59 2.31
CA HIS A 957 12.43 -29.36 1.86
C HIS A 957 12.08 -27.87 1.66
N GLU A 958 12.95 -27.09 1.02
CA GLU A 958 12.48 -25.90 0.30
C GLU A 958 11.96 -26.38 -1.06
N THR A 959 10.65 -26.26 -1.27
CA THR A 959 10.00 -26.66 -2.53
C THR A 959 10.30 -25.60 -3.59
N ALA A 960 10.99 -25.98 -4.67
CA ALA A 960 11.22 -25.13 -5.82
C ALA A 960 9.94 -24.88 -6.66
N LEU A 961 8.94 -25.75 -6.55
CA LEU A 961 7.66 -25.68 -7.26
C LEU A 961 6.71 -24.62 -6.68
N VAL A 962 6.52 -23.53 -7.41
CA VAL A 962 5.63 -22.41 -7.08
C VAL A 962 4.37 -22.47 -7.95
N PRO A 963 3.16 -22.49 -7.40
CA PRO A 963 1.94 -22.36 -8.20
C PRO A 963 1.84 -20.93 -8.74
N LEU A 964 1.85 -20.79 -10.06
CA LEU A 964 1.65 -19.50 -10.75
C LEU A 964 0.18 -19.27 -11.09
N LYS A 965 -0.56 -20.37 -11.35
CA LYS A 965 -2.00 -20.38 -11.56
C LYS A 965 -2.59 -21.73 -11.16
N ALA A 966 -3.64 -21.71 -10.33
CA ALA A 966 -4.40 -22.91 -9.99
C ALA A 966 -5.50 -23.15 -11.04
N GLY A 967 -5.46 -24.32 -11.70
CA GLY A 967 -6.55 -24.79 -12.56
C GLY A 967 -7.51 -25.71 -11.79
N ASP A 968 -8.54 -26.20 -12.47
CA ASP A 968 -9.55 -27.11 -11.90
C ASP A 968 -9.05 -28.57 -11.70
N GLY A 969 -7.78 -28.85 -12.06
CA GLY A 969 -7.13 -30.15 -11.92
C GLY A 969 -7.41 -31.14 -13.06
N HIS A 970 -8.15 -30.75 -14.11
CA HIS A 970 -8.52 -31.64 -15.21
C HIS A 970 -7.60 -31.55 -16.44
N GLY A 971 -7.08 -30.36 -16.75
CA GLY A 971 -6.14 -30.09 -17.86
C GLY A 971 -4.72 -30.62 -17.66
N THR A 972 -3.89 -30.57 -18.70
CA THR A 972 -2.46 -30.92 -18.61
C THR A 972 -1.70 -29.75 -17.99
N PRO A 973 -1.06 -29.94 -16.80
CA PRO A 973 -0.34 -28.85 -16.15
C PRO A 973 0.91 -28.44 -16.94
N LEU A 974 1.12 -27.13 -17.02
CA LEU A 974 2.32 -26.52 -17.59
C LEU A 974 3.32 -26.20 -16.49
N PHE A 975 4.54 -26.71 -16.61
CA PHE A 975 5.63 -26.41 -15.68
C PHE A 975 6.70 -25.56 -16.37
N LEU A 976 7.00 -24.39 -15.80
CA LEU A 976 7.92 -23.39 -16.36
C LEU A 976 9.16 -23.25 -15.49
N VAL A 977 10.35 -23.31 -16.08
CA VAL A 977 11.62 -23.22 -15.34
C VAL A 977 12.17 -21.79 -15.38
N HIS A 978 12.67 -21.31 -14.25
CA HIS A 978 13.27 -19.99 -14.09
C HIS A 978 14.36 -19.65 -15.14
N PRO A 979 14.56 -18.36 -15.49
CA PRO A 979 15.61 -17.86 -16.35
C PRO A 979 16.91 -17.72 -15.54
N ALA A 980 17.95 -17.12 -16.14
CA ALA A 980 19.25 -16.98 -15.51
C ALA A 980 19.18 -16.29 -14.13
N GLY A 981 18.33 -15.28 -13.98
CA GLY A 981 18.10 -14.54 -12.73
C GLY A 981 17.26 -15.28 -11.68
N GLY A 982 16.85 -16.53 -11.90
CA GLY A 982 16.32 -17.40 -10.85
C GLY A 982 14.85 -17.25 -10.45
N SER A 983 14.21 -16.12 -10.79
CA SER A 983 12.79 -15.88 -10.46
C SER A 983 11.82 -16.34 -11.55
N VAL A 984 10.73 -17.03 -11.18
CA VAL A 984 9.67 -17.48 -12.12
C VAL A 984 8.52 -16.49 -12.30
N PHE A 985 8.46 -15.41 -11.51
CA PHE A 985 7.26 -14.56 -11.47
C PHE A 985 7.00 -13.74 -12.74
N PHE A 986 8.01 -13.54 -13.59
CA PHE A 986 7.83 -12.92 -14.92
C PHE A 986 6.98 -13.79 -15.88
N TYR A 987 6.71 -15.07 -15.55
CA TYR A 987 5.72 -15.88 -16.27
C TYR A 987 4.28 -15.62 -15.85
N ARG A 988 4.01 -14.81 -14.81
CA ARG A 988 2.66 -14.66 -14.25
C ARG A 988 1.67 -14.11 -15.27
N GLU A 989 2.07 -13.13 -16.08
CA GLU A 989 1.22 -12.61 -17.16
C GLU A 989 0.88 -13.69 -18.20
N LEU A 990 1.82 -14.60 -18.49
CA LEU A 990 1.57 -15.76 -19.36
C LEU A 990 0.61 -16.74 -18.70
N ALA A 991 0.80 -17.05 -17.41
CA ALA A 991 -0.09 -17.94 -16.68
C ALA A 991 -1.53 -17.39 -16.64
N ASP A 992 -1.70 -16.11 -16.36
CA ASP A 992 -3.00 -15.44 -16.27
C ASP A 992 -3.76 -15.49 -17.60
N LEU A 993 -3.04 -15.39 -18.72
CA LEU A 993 -3.60 -15.41 -20.06
C LEU A 993 -3.78 -16.83 -20.66
N LEU A 994 -3.32 -17.89 -20.01
CA LEU A 994 -3.64 -19.27 -20.41
C LEU A 994 -5.10 -19.62 -20.06
N PRO A 995 -5.68 -20.73 -20.57
CA PRO A 995 -7.05 -21.13 -20.27
C PRO A 995 -7.32 -21.27 -18.76
N ALA A 996 -8.57 -21.10 -18.34
CA ALA A 996 -8.94 -21.08 -16.91
C ALA A 996 -8.71 -22.44 -16.21
N ASP A 997 -8.79 -23.54 -16.96
CA ASP A 997 -8.53 -24.92 -16.52
C ASP A 997 -7.03 -25.28 -16.53
N ALA A 998 -6.17 -24.47 -17.14
CA ALA A 998 -4.74 -24.70 -17.16
C ALA A 998 -4.11 -24.45 -15.79
N SER A 999 -3.55 -25.51 -15.20
CA SER A 999 -2.69 -25.38 -14.02
C SER A 999 -1.27 -25.03 -14.45
N VAL A 1000 -0.71 -23.96 -13.89
CA VAL A 1000 0.64 -23.48 -14.24
C VAL A 1000 1.51 -23.41 -13.00
N TYR A 1001 2.66 -24.06 -13.06
CA TYR A 1001 3.63 -24.10 -11.98
C TYR A 1001 4.98 -23.58 -12.48
N GLY A 1002 5.71 -22.88 -11.63
CA GLY A 1002 7.07 -22.40 -11.89
C GLY A 1002 8.08 -23.14 -11.01
N PHE A 1003 9.26 -23.45 -11.53
CA PHE A 1003 10.41 -23.89 -10.72
C PHE A 1003 11.31 -22.70 -10.42
N GLN A 1004 11.30 -22.24 -9.18
CA GLN A 1004 12.14 -21.16 -8.64
C GLN A 1004 13.56 -21.68 -8.38
N ALA A 1005 14.58 -20.86 -8.67
CA ALA A 1005 15.96 -21.22 -8.38
C ALA A 1005 16.21 -21.28 -6.87
N ARG A 1006 17.03 -22.25 -6.44
CA ARG A 1006 17.59 -22.24 -5.08
C ARG A 1006 18.56 -21.06 -4.93
N GLY A 1007 18.49 -20.33 -3.82
CA GLY A 1007 19.40 -19.21 -3.54
C GLY A 1007 18.89 -17.82 -3.93
N ILE A 1008 17.67 -17.73 -4.50
CA ILE A 1008 17.06 -16.44 -4.89
C ILE A 1008 16.16 -15.84 -3.80
N GLU A 1009 15.63 -16.69 -2.90
CA GLU A 1009 14.75 -16.32 -1.78
C GLU A 1009 15.29 -16.82 -0.42
N SER A 1010 16.41 -17.54 -0.45
CA SER A 1010 17.08 -18.13 0.72
C SER A 1010 18.60 -18.01 0.56
N ASP A 1011 19.35 -18.03 1.66
CA ASP A 1011 20.82 -18.04 1.64
C ASP A 1011 21.42 -19.39 1.18
N ALA A 1012 20.58 -20.29 0.66
CA ALA A 1012 21.02 -21.60 0.21
C ALA A 1012 21.79 -21.50 -1.11
N ALA A 1013 22.95 -22.15 -1.20
CA ALA A 1013 23.79 -22.08 -2.39
C ALA A 1013 23.03 -22.53 -3.66
N PRO A 1014 23.16 -21.79 -4.79
CA PRO A 1014 22.54 -22.18 -6.05
C PRO A 1014 23.14 -23.49 -6.56
N ARG A 1015 22.29 -24.28 -7.24
CA ARG A 1015 22.72 -25.53 -7.88
C ARG A 1015 23.64 -25.21 -9.05
N ARG A 1016 24.66 -26.05 -9.28
CA ARG A 1016 25.77 -25.73 -10.20
C ARG A 1016 25.76 -26.53 -11.50
N SER A 1017 24.76 -27.37 -11.73
CA SER A 1017 24.58 -28.07 -13.01
C SER A 1017 23.12 -28.16 -13.43
N VAL A 1018 22.88 -28.16 -14.74
CA VAL A 1018 21.55 -28.34 -15.33
C VAL A 1018 20.97 -29.71 -14.94
N GLU A 1019 21.82 -30.73 -14.89
CA GLU A 1019 21.48 -32.09 -14.51
C GLU A 1019 20.98 -32.22 -13.07
N GLU A 1020 21.58 -31.49 -12.14
CA GLU A 1020 21.18 -31.46 -10.73
C GLU A 1020 19.85 -30.73 -10.54
N MET A 1021 19.67 -29.60 -11.22
CA MET A 1021 18.40 -28.86 -11.23
C MET A 1021 17.27 -29.73 -11.79
N ALA A 1022 17.49 -30.36 -12.94
CA ALA A 1022 16.50 -31.23 -13.58
C ALA A 1022 16.14 -32.43 -12.69
N SER A 1023 17.10 -33.05 -11.98
CA SER A 1023 16.81 -34.12 -11.01
C SER A 1023 15.81 -33.65 -9.96
N ARG A 1024 16.11 -32.54 -9.28
CA ARG A 1024 15.29 -32.06 -8.17
C ARG A 1024 13.92 -31.57 -8.65
N TYR A 1025 13.87 -30.82 -9.74
CA TYR A 1025 12.60 -30.34 -10.29
C TYR A 1025 11.71 -31.51 -10.72
N LEU A 1026 12.28 -32.61 -11.22
CA LEU A 1026 11.51 -33.82 -11.52
C LEU A 1026 11.01 -34.57 -10.29
N GLU A 1027 11.73 -34.56 -9.17
CA GLU A 1027 11.26 -35.13 -7.90
C GLU A 1027 10.01 -34.38 -7.41
N GLU A 1028 10.05 -33.05 -7.42
CA GLU A 1028 8.92 -32.22 -7.02
C GLU A 1028 7.76 -32.29 -8.01
N LEU A 1029 8.07 -32.28 -9.32
CA LEU A 1029 7.10 -32.47 -10.38
C LEU A 1029 6.35 -33.80 -10.20
N ARG A 1030 7.04 -34.89 -9.87
CA ARG A 1030 6.41 -36.21 -9.64
C ARG A 1030 5.67 -36.29 -8.31
N ALA A 1031 6.11 -35.55 -7.30
CA ALA A 1031 5.36 -35.44 -6.05
C ALA A 1031 4.02 -34.72 -6.26
N ALA A 1032 4.02 -33.64 -7.05
CA ALA A 1032 2.82 -32.87 -7.37
C ALA A 1032 1.95 -33.54 -8.46
N HIS A 1033 2.58 -34.18 -9.45
CA HIS A 1033 1.91 -34.78 -10.60
C HIS A 1033 2.58 -36.13 -10.98
N PRO A 1034 2.16 -37.25 -10.36
CA PRO A 1034 2.89 -38.52 -10.44
C PRO A 1034 2.98 -39.20 -11.81
N ARG A 1035 2.14 -38.85 -12.79
CA ARG A 1035 2.11 -39.49 -14.12
C ARG A 1035 1.80 -38.47 -15.22
N GLY A 1036 2.38 -38.62 -16.40
CA GLY A 1036 2.11 -37.75 -17.54
C GLY A 1036 0.68 -37.83 -18.09
N PRO A 1037 0.33 -37.01 -19.10
CA PRO A 1037 1.25 -36.20 -19.92
C PRO A 1037 1.78 -34.95 -19.19
N TYR A 1038 3.00 -34.54 -19.53
CA TYR A 1038 3.66 -33.34 -19.01
C TYR A 1038 3.79 -32.27 -20.09
N ALA A 1039 3.58 -31.01 -19.72
CA ALA A 1039 3.97 -29.85 -20.52
C ALA A 1039 5.07 -29.08 -19.78
N LEU A 1040 6.21 -28.87 -20.44
CA LEU A 1040 7.38 -28.23 -19.86
C LEU A 1040 7.78 -27.00 -20.67
N GLY A 1041 8.33 -25.99 -20.01
CA GLY A 1041 8.94 -24.88 -20.71
C GLY A 1041 9.93 -24.07 -19.89
N GLY A 1042 10.63 -23.16 -20.54
CA GLY A 1042 11.61 -22.31 -19.89
C GLY A 1042 12.14 -21.21 -20.81
N ALA A 1043 12.55 -20.09 -20.22
CA ALA A 1043 13.02 -18.89 -20.90
C ALA A 1043 14.49 -18.70 -20.59
N SER A 1044 15.25 -18.18 -21.55
CA SER A 1044 16.69 -17.95 -21.38
C SER A 1044 17.38 -19.24 -20.89
N PHE A 1045 18.12 -19.22 -19.79
CA PHE A 1045 18.68 -20.41 -19.12
C PHE A 1045 17.68 -21.57 -18.92
N GLY A 1046 16.46 -21.28 -18.45
CA GLY A 1046 15.47 -22.28 -18.05
C GLY A 1046 15.04 -23.21 -19.17
N GLY A 1047 15.17 -22.79 -20.44
CA GLY A 1047 14.87 -23.64 -21.59
C GLY A 1047 15.70 -24.93 -21.61
N PHE A 1048 16.99 -24.85 -21.27
CA PHE A 1048 17.88 -26.04 -21.26
C PHE A 1048 17.63 -26.96 -20.06
N VAL A 1049 17.19 -26.40 -18.92
CA VAL A 1049 16.72 -27.21 -17.79
C VAL A 1049 15.44 -27.94 -18.14
N ALA A 1050 14.48 -27.27 -18.78
CA ALA A 1050 13.25 -27.89 -19.28
C ALA A 1050 13.54 -28.99 -20.32
N LEU A 1051 14.52 -28.79 -21.20
CA LEU A 1051 15.00 -29.81 -22.15
C LEU A 1051 15.55 -31.06 -21.44
N GLU A 1052 16.43 -30.88 -20.45
CA GLU A 1052 16.99 -32.00 -19.67
C GLU A 1052 15.89 -32.75 -18.91
N MET A 1053 14.94 -32.02 -18.32
CA MET A 1053 13.77 -32.61 -17.66
C MET A 1053 12.94 -33.46 -18.65
N ALA A 1054 12.66 -32.92 -19.84
CA ALA A 1054 11.92 -33.63 -20.88
C ALA A 1054 12.63 -34.91 -21.34
N GLN A 1055 13.95 -34.85 -21.54
CA GLN A 1055 14.76 -36.01 -21.93
C GLN A 1055 14.70 -37.13 -20.89
N ARG A 1056 14.78 -36.78 -19.61
CA ARG A 1056 14.71 -37.76 -18.51
C ARG A 1056 13.33 -38.36 -18.33
N LEU A 1057 12.26 -37.57 -18.50
CA LEU A 1057 10.90 -38.08 -18.51
C LEU A 1057 10.71 -39.09 -19.66
N ARG A 1058 11.17 -38.77 -20.87
CA ARG A 1058 11.10 -39.69 -22.02
C ARG A 1058 11.93 -40.95 -21.82
N ALA A 1059 13.14 -40.83 -21.28
CA ALA A 1059 13.97 -41.98 -20.94
C ALA A 1059 13.32 -42.90 -19.88
N ALA A 1060 12.50 -42.33 -18.99
CA ALA A 1060 11.70 -43.06 -18.01
C ALA A 1060 10.39 -43.64 -18.58
N GLY A 1061 10.12 -43.46 -19.88
CA GLY A 1061 8.90 -43.93 -20.55
C GLY A 1061 7.67 -43.04 -20.36
N GLU A 1062 7.84 -41.82 -19.83
CA GLU A 1062 6.76 -40.85 -19.65
C GLU A 1062 6.51 -40.02 -20.93
N THR A 1063 5.30 -39.49 -21.06
CA THR A 1063 4.91 -38.66 -22.19
C THR A 1063 5.08 -37.18 -21.88
N VAL A 1064 5.80 -36.46 -22.74
CA VAL A 1064 5.93 -34.99 -22.72
C VAL A 1064 5.26 -34.46 -23.99
N GLU A 1065 4.11 -33.80 -23.83
CA GLU A 1065 3.27 -33.38 -24.97
C GLU A 1065 3.63 -31.98 -25.49
N LEU A 1066 4.31 -31.18 -24.68
CA LEU A 1066 4.78 -29.85 -25.05
C LEU A 1066 6.13 -29.57 -24.39
N LEU A 1067 7.11 -29.16 -25.20
CA LEU A 1067 8.33 -28.50 -24.76
C LEU A 1067 8.38 -27.12 -25.41
N VAL A 1068 8.23 -26.07 -24.60
CA VAL A 1068 8.21 -24.67 -25.05
C VAL A 1068 9.42 -23.89 -24.54
N VAL A 1069 10.09 -23.17 -25.43
CA VAL A 1069 11.35 -22.48 -25.14
C VAL A 1069 11.21 -21.00 -25.53
N PHE A 1070 11.63 -20.09 -24.65
CA PHE A 1070 11.56 -18.64 -24.91
C PHE A 1070 12.96 -18.03 -24.98
N ASP A 1071 13.39 -17.69 -26.19
CA ASP A 1071 14.63 -16.96 -26.51
C ASP A 1071 15.88 -17.47 -25.77
N SER A 1072 15.98 -18.79 -25.62
CA SER A 1072 17.07 -19.46 -24.90
C SER A 1072 18.33 -19.59 -25.77
N PRO A 1073 19.47 -18.98 -25.40
CA PRO A 1073 20.74 -19.12 -26.10
C PRO A 1073 21.43 -20.45 -25.77
N GLY A 1074 22.06 -21.08 -26.76
CA GLY A 1074 22.73 -22.38 -26.57
C GLY A 1074 24.11 -22.32 -25.93
N PRO A 1075 24.66 -23.47 -25.48
CA PRO A 1075 26.02 -23.56 -24.95
C PRO A 1075 27.04 -23.02 -25.97
N GLY A 1076 27.80 -22.01 -25.58
CA GLY A 1076 28.80 -21.34 -26.43
C GLY A 1076 28.30 -20.14 -27.24
N GLN A 1077 27.02 -19.76 -27.15
CA GLN A 1077 26.49 -18.52 -27.73
C GLN A 1077 26.45 -17.36 -26.74
N VAL A 1078 26.76 -17.61 -25.46
CA VAL A 1078 26.85 -16.59 -24.40
C VAL A 1078 28.31 -16.17 -24.24
N PRO A 1079 28.66 -14.88 -24.43
CA PRO A 1079 30.02 -14.38 -24.24
C PRO A 1079 30.63 -14.73 -22.86
N PRO A 1080 31.94 -15.05 -22.78
CA PRO A 1080 32.63 -15.24 -21.50
C PRO A 1080 32.73 -13.95 -20.68
N GLU A 1081 32.81 -12.79 -21.34
CA GLU A 1081 32.97 -11.48 -20.67
C GLU A 1081 31.74 -11.03 -19.85
N LEU A 1082 30.61 -11.74 -19.94
CA LEU A 1082 29.40 -11.52 -19.14
C LEU A 1082 29.50 -12.07 -17.71
N ASP A 1083 30.67 -12.55 -17.25
CA ASP A 1083 30.87 -12.94 -15.84
C ASP A 1083 31.01 -11.70 -14.92
N ASP A 1084 31.32 -10.53 -15.49
CA ASP A 1084 31.40 -9.20 -14.85
C ASP A 1084 30.15 -8.35 -15.17
N VAL A 1085 28.94 -8.90 -15.03
CA VAL A 1085 27.70 -8.14 -15.30
C VAL A 1085 27.62 -6.89 -14.40
N ASP A 1086 27.54 -5.73 -15.02
CA ASP A 1086 27.11 -4.49 -14.38
C ASP A 1086 25.63 -4.63 -13.99
N ILE A 1087 25.41 -5.10 -12.76
CA ILE A 1087 24.11 -5.34 -12.11
C ILE A 1087 23.25 -4.06 -12.04
N THR A 1088 23.78 -2.91 -12.45
CA THR A 1088 23.08 -1.63 -12.53
C THR A 1088 21.93 -1.61 -13.52
N GLU A 1089 21.97 -2.43 -14.58
CA GLU A 1089 20.85 -2.53 -15.53
C GLU A 1089 19.62 -3.23 -14.93
N PHE A 1090 19.80 -4.02 -13.87
CA PHE A 1090 18.69 -4.57 -13.06
C PHE A 1090 18.40 -3.71 -11.82
N SER A 1091 19.29 -2.79 -11.45
CA SER A 1091 19.13 -1.89 -10.30
C SER A 1091 18.60 -0.51 -10.73
N SER A 1092 17.32 -0.45 -11.07
CA SER A 1092 16.53 0.79 -10.91
C SER A 1092 15.85 0.86 -9.53
N ILE A 1093 16.20 -0.04 -8.62
CA ILE A 1093 15.77 -0.07 -7.21
C ILE A 1093 16.96 0.37 -6.35
N PRO A 1094 16.93 1.57 -5.74
CA PRO A 1094 17.89 1.93 -4.70
C PRO A 1094 17.57 1.15 -3.42
N GLY A 1095 18.54 0.42 -2.87
CA GLY A 1095 18.53 0.09 -1.42
C GLY A 1095 18.69 -1.36 -0.94
N ASP A 1096 19.11 -2.35 -1.73
CA ASP A 1096 19.36 -3.70 -1.20
C ASP A 1096 20.59 -4.40 -1.81
N SER A 1097 21.72 -4.35 -1.09
CA SER A 1097 22.97 -4.97 -1.51
C SER A 1097 22.99 -6.50 -1.35
N SER A 1098 22.02 -7.08 -0.63
CA SER A 1098 21.95 -8.53 -0.36
C SER A 1098 21.18 -9.28 -1.44
N PHE A 1099 20.01 -8.78 -1.83
CA PHE A 1099 19.22 -9.32 -2.94
C PHE A 1099 19.97 -9.18 -4.27
N THR A 1100 20.65 -8.05 -4.51
CA THR A 1100 21.48 -7.87 -5.70
C THR A 1100 22.68 -8.84 -5.71
N ARG A 1101 23.25 -9.19 -4.55
CA ARG A 1101 24.31 -10.20 -4.42
C ARG A 1101 23.80 -11.61 -4.70
N GLN A 1102 22.68 -12.01 -4.10
CA GLN A 1102 22.05 -13.32 -4.31
C GLN A 1102 21.63 -13.49 -5.78
N LEU A 1103 21.03 -12.46 -6.38
CA LEU A 1103 20.69 -12.44 -7.80
C LEU A 1103 21.94 -12.63 -8.68
N ALA A 1104 23.05 -11.94 -8.36
CA ALA A 1104 24.31 -12.08 -9.08
C ALA A 1104 24.93 -13.49 -8.90
N GLU A 1105 24.85 -14.09 -7.72
CA GLU A 1105 25.35 -15.44 -7.45
C GLU A 1105 24.54 -16.52 -8.17
N VAL A 1106 23.20 -16.43 -8.13
CA VAL A 1106 22.30 -17.34 -8.86
C VAL A 1106 22.51 -17.20 -10.37
N TYR A 1107 22.63 -15.96 -10.86
CA TYR A 1107 22.90 -15.69 -12.27
C TYR A 1107 24.22 -16.31 -12.73
N ARG A 1108 25.30 -16.10 -11.98
CA ARG A 1108 26.62 -16.66 -12.26
C ARG A 1108 26.58 -18.19 -12.28
N ALA A 1109 26.01 -18.81 -11.25
CA ALA A 1109 25.90 -20.27 -11.15
C ALA A 1109 25.10 -20.89 -12.31
N ASN A 1110 24.00 -20.25 -12.71
CA ASN A 1110 23.18 -20.71 -13.84
C ASN A 1110 23.92 -20.58 -15.19
N MET A 1111 24.68 -19.50 -15.39
CA MET A 1111 25.49 -19.33 -16.61
C MET A 1111 26.66 -20.34 -16.67
N GLU A 1112 27.33 -20.60 -15.56
CA GLU A 1112 28.36 -21.66 -15.46
C GLU A 1112 27.77 -23.04 -15.77
N ALA A 1113 26.61 -23.36 -15.19
CA ALA A 1113 25.89 -24.60 -15.44
C ALA A 1113 25.54 -24.76 -16.92
N LEU A 1114 25.06 -23.70 -17.59
CA LEU A 1114 24.73 -23.73 -19.01
C LEU A 1114 25.95 -23.97 -19.91
N ARG A 1115 27.10 -23.34 -19.59
CA ARG A 1115 28.35 -23.53 -20.34
C ARG A 1115 28.88 -24.97 -20.19
N ALA A 1116 28.73 -25.55 -19.02
CA ALA A 1116 29.15 -26.93 -18.73
C ALA A 1116 28.20 -27.97 -19.35
N TYR A 1117 26.93 -27.64 -19.52
CA TYR A 1117 25.91 -28.56 -20.02
C TYR A 1117 26.17 -29.01 -21.46
N ARG A 1118 25.87 -30.29 -21.75
CA ARG A 1118 26.01 -30.90 -23.08
C ARG A 1118 24.68 -31.53 -23.49
N PRO A 1119 23.78 -30.76 -24.15
CA PRO A 1119 22.45 -31.24 -24.49
C PRO A 1119 22.51 -32.37 -25.53
N ARG A 1120 21.62 -33.36 -25.38
CA ARG A 1120 21.40 -34.42 -26.37
C ARG A 1120 20.24 -34.07 -27.32
N PRO A 1121 20.14 -34.68 -28.51
CA PRO A 1121 18.97 -34.50 -29.36
C PRO A 1121 17.69 -34.99 -28.68
N TYR A 1122 16.64 -34.18 -28.72
CA TYR A 1122 15.32 -34.49 -28.19
C TYR A 1122 14.44 -35.10 -29.30
N PRO A 1123 13.82 -36.26 -29.08
CA PRO A 1123 13.16 -37.00 -30.15
C PRO A 1123 11.78 -36.46 -30.55
N ASP A 1124 11.30 -35.36 -29.97
CA ASP A 1124 9.98 -34.77 -30.24
C ASP A 1124 10.10 -33.30 -30.69
N PRO A 1125 9.04 -32.72 -31.31
CA PRO A 1125 9.05 -31.33 -31.73
C PRO A 1125 9.24 -30.34 -30.57
N ILE A 1126 9.93 -29.23 -30.84
CA ILE A 1126 10.13 -28.13 -29.89
C ILE A 1126 9.45 -26.87 -30.43
N VAL A 1127 8.73 -26.16 -29.56
CA VAL A 1127 8.14 -24.84 -29.85
C VAL A 1127 9.08 -23.78 -29.30
N TYR A 1128 9.57 -22.89 -30.15
CA TYR A 1128 10.56 -21.88 -29.80
C TYR A 1128 10.02 -20.48 -30.08
N PHE A 1129 10.01 -19.60 -29.08
CA PHE A 1129 9.70 -18.19 -29.26
C PHE A 1129 10.99 -17.39 -29.36
N LEU A 1130 11.13 -16.62 -30.43
CA LEU A 1130 12.31 -15.82 -30.76
C LEU A 1130 11.97 -14.33 -30.64
N ALA A 1131 12.68 -13.59 -29.79
CA ALA A 1131 12.53 -12.13 -29.71
C ALA A 1131 12.97 -11.45 -31.02
N GLU A 1132 12.25 -10.42 -31.46
CA GLU A 1132 12.56 -9.73 -32.72
C GLU A 1132 13.65 -8.69 -32.58
N GLU A 1133 13.71 -8.01 -31.44
CA GLU A 1133 14.71 -6.99 -31.15
C GLU A 1133 15.95 -7.61 -30.49
N ARG A 1134 17.15 -7.15 -30.88
CA ARG A 1134 18.44 -7.66 -30.38
C ARG A 1134 19.29 -6.53 -29.85
N ARG A 1135 19.86 -6.70 -28.66
CA ARG A 1135 20.86 -5.78 -28.11
C ARG A 1135 22.23 -6.11 -28.69
N GLU A 1136 22.82 -5.13 -29.36
CA GLU A 1136 24.12 -5.27 -30.02
C GLU A 1136 25.21 -5.62 -28.98
N GLY A 1137 25.95 -6.71 -29.22
CA GLY A 1137 27.03 -7.18 -28.33
C GLY A 1137 26.59 -7.99 -27.11
N ILE A 1138 25.29 -8.08 -26.80
CA ILE A 1138 24.77 -8.78 -25.62
C ILE A 1138 23.95 -10.01 -26.00
N ASP A 1139 22.95 -9.85 -26.89
CA ASP A 1139 22.07 -10.94 -27.29
C ASP A 1139 22.59 -11.59 -28.59
N PRO A 1140 22.70 -12.94 -28.66
CA PRO A 1140 23.03 -13.59 -29.92
C PRO A 1140 21.97 -13.29 -30.98
N LEU A 1141 22.38 -13.06 -32.23
CA LEU A 1141 21.47 -12.72 -33.33
C LEU A 1141 20.52 -13.88 -33.72
N ARG A 1142 20.95 -15.12 -33.49
CA ARG A 1142 20.23 -16.36 -33.84
C ARG A 1142 20.38 -17.44 -32.76
N PRO A 1143 19.79 -17.25 -31.56
CA PRO A 1143 19.85 -18.24 -30.49
C PRO A 1143 19.14 -19.55 -30.86
N ASP A 1144 18.11 -19.46 -31.71
CA ASP A 1144 17.36 -20.59 -32.27
C ASP A 1144 18.24 -21.60 -33.02
N ARG A 1145 19.34 -21.16 -33.64
CA ARG A 1145 20.25 -22.06 -34.38
C ARG A 1145 20.93 -23.11 -33.50
N ALA A 1146 21.13 -22.84 -32.22
CA ALA A 1146 21.68 -23.84 -31.31
C ALA A 1146 20.67 -24.96 -30.98
N TRP A 1147 19.39 -24.74 -31.24
CA TRP A 1147 18.31 -25.70 -30.99
C TRP A 1147 17.98 -26.56 -32.21
N GLU A 1148 18.33 -26.12 -33.43
CA GLU A 1148 18.17 -26.90 -34.67
C GLU A 1148 18.74 -28.34 -34.57
N PRO A 1149 20.00 -28.58 -34.15
CA PRO A 1149 20.54 -29.94 -34.01
C PRO A 1149 19.92 -30.71 -32.83
N LEU A 1150 19.26 -30.04 -31.90
CA LEU A 1150 18.62 -30.64 -30.73
C LEU A 1150 17.17 -31.05 -31.00
N ALA A 1151 16.57 -30.58 -32.10
CA ALA A 1151 15.19 -30.88 -32.49
C ALA A 1151 15.13 -31.58 -33.86
N PRO A 1152 15.69 -32.81 -34.02
CA PRO A 1152 15.76 -33.52 -35.29
C PRO A 1152 14.39 -33.83 -35.92
N VAL A 1153 13.31 -33.80 -35.13
CA VAL A 1153 11.94 -34.03 -35.59
C VAL A 1153 11.22 -32.71 -35.97
N GLY A 1154 11.74 -31.56 -35.53
CA GLY A 1154 11.27 -30.24 -35.94
C GLY A 1154 11.36 -29.18 -34.85
N LEU A 1155 11.82 -27.98 -35.23
CA LEU A 1155 11.83 -26.77 -34.41
C LEU A 1155 10.84 -25.76 -35.01
N THR A 1156 9.79 -25.42 -34.27
CA THR A 1156 8.80 -24.42 -34.71
C THR A 1156 9.12 -23.07 -34.09
N VAL A 1157 9.58 -22.11 -34.91
CA VAL A 1157 10.00 -20.79 -34.43
C VAL A 1157 8.89 -19.76 -34.62
N HIS A 1158 8.44 -19.16 -33.51
CA HIS A 1158 7.49 -18.05 -33.47
C HIS A 1158 8.22 -16.77 -33.10
N ARG A 1159 8.13 -15.75 -33.96
CA ARG A 1159 8.71 -14.44 -33.66
C ARG A 1159 7.78 -13.63 -32.75
N VAL A 1160 8.36 -12.97 -31.76
CA VAL A 1160 7.63 -12.14 -30.78
C VAL A 1160 8.24 -10.75 -30.74
N PRO A 1161 7.45 -9.67 -30.85
CA PRO A 1161 7.93 -8.31 -30.68
C PRO A 1161 8.60 -8.08 -29.31
N GLY A 1162 9.52 -7.11 -29.23
CA GLY A 1162 10.35 -6.88 -28.05
C GLY A 1162 11.68 -7.64 -28.09
N ASN A 1163 12.45 -7.50 -27.01
CA ASN A 1163 13.80 -8.05 -26.86
C ASN A 1163 13.81 -9.23 -25.87
N HIS A 1164 15.00 -9.77 -25.58
CA HIS A 1164 15.21 -10.92 -24.68
C HIS A 1164 14.51 -10.78 -23.31
N VAL A 1165 14.35 -9.55 -22.81
CA VAL A 1165 13.72 -9.25 -21.51
C VAL A 1165 12.23 -8.94 -21.68
N THR A 1166 11.85 -8.19 -22.72
CA THR A 1166 10.48 -7.64 -22.88
C THR A 1166 9.53 -8.51 -23.69
N MET A 1167 9.99 -9.62 -24.28
CA MET A 1167 9.13 -10.52 -25.07
C MET A 1167 8.00 -11.18 -24.27
N LEU A 1168 8.14 -11.27 -22.93
CA LEU A 1168 7.13 -11.80 -22.01
C LEU A 1168 6.41 -10.68 -21.23
N ALA A 1169 6.46 -9.42 -21.71
CA ALA A 1169 5.67 -8.33 -21.16
C ALA A 1169 4.21 -8.34 -21.68
N ALA A 1170 3.30 -7.71 -20.93
CA ALA A 1170 1.85 -7.81 -21.08
C ALA A 1170 1.34 -7.59 -22.52
N GLN A 1171 1.99 -6.72 -23.28
CA GLN A 1171 1.64 -6.42 -24.67
C GLN A 1171 1.95 -7.57 -25.65
N ASN A 1172 2.92 -8.43 -25.33
CA ASN A 1172 3.44 -9.48 -26.20
C ASN A 1172 2.92 -10.88 -25.82
N VAL A 1173 2.66 -11.08 -24.53
CA VAL A 1173 2.18 -12.36 -23.96
C VAL A 1173 0.90 -12.91 -24.62
N PRO A 1174 -0.11 -12.12 -25.05
CA PRO A 1174 -1.28 -12.67 -25.73
C PRO A 1174 -0.96 -13.45 -27.01
N ALA A 1175 0.12 -13.12 -27.73
CA ALA A 1175 0.55 -13.89 -28.90
C ALA A 1175 1.18 -15.23 -28.50
N ILE A 1176 1.96 -15.22 -27.42
CA ILE A 1176 2.59 -16.41 -26.84
C ILE A 1176 1.53 -17.35 -26.27
N SER A 1177 0.60 -16.84 -25.46
CA SER A 1177 -0.47 -17.61 -24.82
C SER A 1177 -1.30 -18.36 -25.85
N ARG A 1178 -1.70 -17.73 -26.97
CA ARG A 1178 -2.49 -18.40 -28.02
C ARG A 1178 -1.82 -19.67 -28.55
N VAL A 1179 -0.51 -19.62 -28.79
CA VAL A 1179 0.25 -20.77 -29.30
C VAL A 1179 0.40 -21.83 -28.22
N VAL A 1180 0.78 -21.45 -27.00
CA VAL A 1180 0.92 -22.39 -25.86
C VAL A 1180 -0.42 -23.08 -25.54
N SER A 1181 -1.52 -22.33 -25.50
CA SER A 1181 -2.87 -22.82 -25.26
C SER A 1181 -3.31 -23.84 -26.31
N ALA A 1182 -3.02 -23.58 -27.59
CA ALA A 1182 -3.33 -24.52 -28.67
C ALA A 1182 -2.59 -25.86 -28.48
N HIS A 1183 -1.33 -25.82 -28.05
CA HIS A 1183 -0.57 -27.03 -27.76
C HIS A 1183 -1.04 -27.78 -26.51
N LEU A 1184 -1.43 -27.07 -25.45
CA LEU A 1184 -2.02 -27.68 -24.25
C LEU A 1184 -3.36 -28.35 -24.57
N ALA A 1185 -4.23 -27.70 -25.34
CA ALA A 1185 -5.50 -28.29 -25.79
C ALA A 1185 -5.30 -29.56 -26.63
N LEU A 1186 -4.27 -29.58 -27.50
CA LEU A 1186 -3.90 -30.78 -28.26
C LEU A 1186 -3.41 -31.92 -27.36
N ALA A 1187 -2.64 -31.59 -26.30
CA ALA A 1187 -2.19 -32.57 -25.31
C ALA A 1187 -3.37 -33.21 -24.58
N ASP A 1188 -4.34 -32.40 -24.16
CA ASP A 1188 -5.53 -32.86 -23.46
C ASP A 1188 -6.46 -33.70 -24.35
N ALA A 1189 -6.61 -33.33 -25.63
CA ALA A 1189 -7.36 -34.14 -26.59
C ALA A 1189 -6.75 -35.55 -26.77
N LYS A 1190 -5.43 -35.67 -26.84
CA LYS A 1190 -4.74 -36.98 -26.91
C LYS A 1190 -4.90 -37.79 -25.62
N LYS A 1191 -4.80 -37.14 -24.45
CA LYS A 1191 -5.05 -37.75 -23.13
C LYS A 1191 -6.46 -38.36 -23.05
N GLN A 1192 -7.46 -37.68 -23.61
CA GLN A 1192 -8.85 -38.17 -23.67
C GLN A 1192 -9.03 -39.35 -24.66
N GLN A 1193 -8.40 -39.30 -25.85
CA GLN A 1193 -8.46 -40.40 -26.84
C GLN A 1193 -7.75 -41.67 -26.36
N GLY A 1194 -6.66 -41.56 -25.60
CA GLY A 1194 -5.95 -42.69 -24.99
C GLY A 1194 -6.76 -43.41 -23.89
N ARG A 1195 -7.56 -42.66 -23.12
CA ARG A 1195 -8.50 -43.23 -22.13
C ARG A 1195 -9.68 -43.96 -22.78
N GLY A 1196 -10.12 -43.52 -23.96
CA GLY A 1196 -11.17 -44.20 -24.75
C GLY A 1196 -10.76 -45.57 -25.29
N HIS A 1197 -9.52 -45.72 -25.76
CA HIS A 1197 -9.01 -47.01 -26.26
C HIS A 1197 -8.69 -48.03 -25.15
N SER A 1198 -8.47 -47.59 -23.91
CA SER A 1198 -8.30 -48.48 -22.75
C SER A 1198 -9.63 -49.08 -22.28
N ARG A 1199 -10.77 -48.42 -22.52
CA ARG A 1199 -12.10 -48.94 -22.15
C ARG A 1199 -12.65 -49.98 -23.14
N ILE A 1200 -12.18 -49.97 -24.38
CA ILE A 1200 -12.61 -50.91 -25.44
C ILE A 1200 -11.76 -52.20 -25.46
N ARG A 1201 -10.70 -52.30 -24.64
CA ARG A 1201 -9.90 -53.53 -24.46
C ARG A 1201 -10.21 -54.33 -23.18
N SER A 1202 -11.17 -53.86 -22.38
CA SER A 1202 -11.65 -54.55 -21.16
C SER A 1202 -13.12 -54.96 -21.23
N GLU A 1203 -13.74 -54.85 -22.40
CA GLU A 1203 -14.95 -55.58 -22.82
C GLU A 1203 -14.54 -56.52 -23.95
#